data_AF-A0A8H6YPD2-F1
#
_entry.id   AF-A0A8H6YPD2-F1
#
_cell.length_a   1.000
_cell.length_b   1.000
_cell.length_c   1.000
_cell.angle_alpha   90.00
_cell.angle_beta   90.00
_cell.angle_gamma   90.00
#
_symmetry.space_group_name_H-M   'P 1'
#
loop_
_entity.id
_entity.type
_entity.pdbx_description
1 polymer ?
#
loop_
_entity_poly.entity_id
_entity_poly.type
_entity_poly.pdbx_seq_one_letter_code
_entity_poly.pdbx_strand_id
1 'polypeptide(L)'
;MLTRSLKILVSLSFFYTALALNNGVGVTPAMGYNPYNAFLCSTTEAQYHTAAQSLVSLGLSALGYNYFNIDCGWQSTARDSAGKITWDPKILPSGVPALGTFVHNLGLKFGVYSDGGVFACDFVGGTAHYVGSLGHETSDAVTFASWGADYLKYDNCYAVNSTDFVDFNPPISIEARKTHYITMRDALAASGRPILFSACEWGVQDPARWPASSVANSWRISNDIGPPASWDNLFRIINQVVPITQFAGPGGFNDLDMLEVGNSGLTAAEQQTHFAFWAAAKSPLIISTDLTNVSSQTSSILKNTRIIALNQDSLGKSISFKRRYTNDHDVWSGPLADGSTVAVVINWENASRSLTFNLADVGFSSATATDLITGASLGKLSTSFTTTVAAHGSMVLKLTGGVSVASPVFTFYAATSGTLAGGAAPRVVNSSVTVVGFVGNGGTLTLTGVDGGTAGGTKLLSFDYINGDVTFTNTACSNCRNTFVSVNGGAAVQVQMPISAQSWDILLSGYLVSLPGFKAGKTNTITLSNPAVAGLRPANSAVAPLPGLVNPGPTLSSVQYSGATLGPPTSEATSSRVRHDPPPADEETFPAKRQRTQDGEHHDVLFYEVATTGEPRDIARAACMAIPNLNAGSFLNAIRVRGRAATISIRFRSRPLALTFIDAIQNCPPPNFDGLHACWAPAAADPIAIIRGDGYIARSTG
;
A
#
# COMPACT_ATOMS: atom_id res chain seq x y z
N MET A 1 -10.59 -62.57 22.40
CA MET A 1 -10.01 -62.53 21.00
C MET A 1 -10.76 -61.52 20.13
N LEU A 2 -10.70 -60.18 20.61
CA LEU A 2 -11.26 -58.91 20.13
C LEU A 2 -10.29 -58.25 19.14
N THR A 3 -10.48 -58.42 17.80
CA THR A 3 -9.77 -57.75 16.68
C THR A 3 -10.45 -56.42 16.36
N ARG A 4 -9.97 -55.24 16.89
CA ARG A 4 -10.13 -53.80 16.62
C ARG A 4 -9.36 -53.40 15.35
N SER A 5 -9.98 -53.35 14.19
CA SER A 5 -9.70 -52.75 12.87
C SER A 5 -9.64 -51.22 12.99
N LEU A 6 -8.46 -50.59 13.21
CA LEU A 6 -7.87 -49.24 13.03
C LEU A 6 -8.02 -48.77 11.58
N LYS A 7 -9.11 -48.10 11.23
CA LYS A 7 -9.33 -47.33 9.98
C LYS A 7 -8.65 -45.96 10.07
N ILE A 8 -7.38 -45.82 9.69
CA ILE A 8 -6.53 -44.66 9.35
C ILE A 8 -7.23 -43.83 8.27
N LEU A 9 -8.04 -42.88 8.60
CA LEU A 9 -8.63 -41.79 7.79
C LEU A 9 -7.53 -40.81 7.34
N VAL A 10 -6.84 -41.00 6.23
CA VAL A 10 -5.98 -40.10 5.43
C VAL A 10 -6.83 -38.96 4.88
N SER A 11 -7.09 -37.85 5.63
CA SER A 11 -7.62 -36.54 5.19
C SER A 11 -6.79 -35.97 4.04
N LEU A 12 -7.00 -36.32 2.78
CA LEU A 12 -6.51 -35.71 1.52
C LEU A 12 -6.99 -34.25 1.42
N SER A 13 -6.36 -33.26 2.14
CA SER A 13 -6.41 -31.80 1.94
C SER A 13 -6.14 -31.43 0.47
N PHE A 14 -7.10 -31.42 -0.42
CA PHE A 14 -7.04 -30.83 -1.77
C PHE A 14 -6.42 -29.43 -1.72
N PHE A 15 -5.06 -29.27 -1.57
CA PHE A 15 -4.29 -28.03 -1.80
C PHE A 15 -4.63 -27.43 -3.17
N TYR A 16 -5.70 -26.60 -3.32
CA TYR A 16 -5.79 -25.79 -4.56
C TYR A 16 -4.44 -25.15 -4.89
N THR A 17 -3.46 -25.92 -5.43
CA THR A 17 -2.22 -25.25 -5.92
C THR A 17 -2.54 -24.35 -7.11
N ALA A 18 -3.02 -23.10 -6.87
CA ALA A 18 -2.97 -22.16 -8.02
C ALA A 18 -1.76 -22.42 -8.90
N LEU A 19 -1.94 -23.13 -10.04
CA LEU A 19 -0.85 -23.38 -11.02
C LEU A 19 -0.28 -22.06 -11.52
N ALA A 20 0.81 -21.56 -10.85
CA ALA A 20 1.56 -20.39 -11.35
C ALA A 20 2.25 -20.69 -12.68
N LEU A 21 2.60 -19.58 -13.40
CA LEU A 21 3.24 -19.70 -14.72
C LEU A 21 4.54 -20.48 -14.61
N ASN A 22 4.60 -21.51 -15.41
CA ASN A 22 5.82 -22.34 -15.41
C ASN A 22 6.56 -22.18 -16.74
N ASN A 23 7.30 -21.10 -16.85
CA ASN A 23 8.06 -20.89 -18.12
C ASN A 23 9.56 -21.02 -17.87
N GLY A 24 9.88 -21.70 -16.72
CA GLY A 24 11.30 -22.04 -16.50
C GLY A 24 12.02 -20.94 -15.72
N VAL A 25 11.34 -19.80 -15.44
CA VAL A 25 11.92 -18.73 -14.60
C VAL A 25 10.91 -18.36 -13.51
N GLY A 26 11.38 -17.52 -12.50
CA GLY A 26 10.43 -16.98 -11.47
C GLY A 26 10.07 -18.05 -10.44
N VAL A 27 11.04 -19.13 -10.35
CA VAL A 27 10.75 -20.15 -9.31
C VAL A 27 10.80 -19.48 -7.92
N THR A 28 11.72 -18.57 -7.78
CA THR A 28 11.68 -17.65 -6.63
C THR A 28 11.56 -16.20 -7.13
N PRO A 29 11.12 -15.30 -6.17
CA PRO A 29 10.95 -13.90 -6.63
C PRO A 29 12.24 -13.34 -7.22
N ALA A 30 12.07 -12.49 -8.28
CA ALA A 30 13.24 -11.88 -8.96
C ALA A 30 13.98 -10.92 -8.01
N MET A 31 15.30 -10.96 -8.13
CA MET A 31 16.13 -9.94 -7.45
C MET A 31 17.01 -9.21 -8.48
N GLY A 32 16.97 -7.87 -8.37
CA GLY A 32 17.78 -7.14 -9.38
C GLY A 32 17.72 -5.64 -9.13
N TYR A 33 17.83 -4.95 -10.32
CA TYR A 33 17.92 -3.48 -10.23
C TYR A 33 17.05 -2.85 -11.32
N ASN A 34 16.39 -1.82 -10.91
CA ASN A 34 15.63 -0.95 -11.81
C ASN A 34 15.77 0.51 -11.36
N PRO A 35 16.06 1.47 -12.30
CA PRO A 35 16.51 2.81 -11.88
C PRO A 35 15.33 3.77 -11.70
N TYR A 36 14.07 3.32 -11.86
CA TYR A 36 12.93 4.27 -11.93
C TYR A 36 12.88 5.13 -10.66
N ASN A 37 13.03 4.55 -9.50
CA ASN A 37 12.82 5.37 -8.27
C ASN A 37 13.97 6.35 -8.04
N ALA A 38 15.16 6.05 -8.63
CA ALA A 38 16.29 7.00 -8.43
C ALA A 38 16.28 8.08 -9.52
N PHE A 39 15.73 7.61 -10.70
CA PHE A 39 16.02 8.59 -11.78
C PHE A 39 14.76 8.78 -12.63
N LEU A 40 13.65 8.22 -12.25
CA LEU A 40 12.41 8.27 -13.04
C LEU A 40 12.65 7.84 -14.49
N CYS A 41 12.11 8.63 -15.54
CA CYS A 41 12.22 8.15 -16.93
C CYS A 41 13.34 8.91 -17.66
N SER A 42 14.36 9.32 -16.88
CA SER A 42 15.37 10.15 -17.57
C SER A 42 16.75 9.50 -17.43
N THR A 43 16.78 8.18 -17.30
CA THR A 43 18.09 7.52 -17.12
C THR A 43 18.87 7.54 -18.44
N THR A 44 20.15 7.93 -18.30
CA THR A 44 21.03 7.95 -19.50
C THR A 44 21.78 6.61 -19.63
N GLU A 45 22.36 6.41 -20.89
CA GLU A 45 23.11 5.16 -21.10
C GLU A 45 24.30 5.06 -20.14
N ALA A 46 24.98 6.17 -19.88
CA ALA A 46 26.11 6.12 -18.92
C ALA A 46 25.63 5.67 -17.53
N GLN A 47 24.52 6.20 -17.13
CA GLN A 47 24.00 5.78 -15.82
C GLN A 47 23.64 4.29 -15.81
N TYR A 48 23.12 3.75 -16.91
CA TYR A 48 22.87 2.30 -16.96
C TYR A 48 24.17 1.50 -16.83
N HIS A 49 25.18 1.95 -17.51
CA HIS A 49 26.45 1.21 -17.40
C HIS A 49 26.99 1.27 -15.96
N THR A 50 26.90 2.46 -15.45
CA THR A 50 27.46 2.60 -14.08
C THR A 50 26.66 1.74 -13.09
N ALA A 51 25.37 1.77 -13.15
CA ALA A 51 24.55 0.97 -12.22
C ALA A 51 24.81 -0.53 -12.38
N ALA A 52 24.89 -1.01 -13.69
CA ALA A 52 25.15 -2.46 -13.90
C ALA A 52 26.51 -2.86 -13.33
N GLN A 53 27.50 -2.06 -13.50
CA GLN A 53 28.84 -2.38 -12.96
C GLN A 53 28.82 -2.33 -11.42
N SER A 54 28.03 -1.38 -10.90
CA SER A 54 27.98 -1.27 -9.43
C SER A 54 27.32 -2.50 -8.79
N LEU A 55 26.34 -3.04 -9.51
CA LEU A 55 25.76 -4.28 -8.94
C LEU A 55 26.84 -5.34 -8.72
N VAL A 56 27.79 -5.42 -9.62
CA VAL A 56 28.85 -6.44 -9.51
C VAL A 56 29.91 -5.97 -8.51
N SER A 57 30.33 -4.74 -8.65
CA SER A 57 31.49 -4.33 -7.83
C SER A 57 31.09 -4.22 -6.35
N LEU A 58 29.79 -4.00 -6.10
CA LEU A 58 29.37 -3.94 -4.68
C LEU A 58 29.03 -5.33 -4.15
N GLY A 59 29.16 -6.39 -5.03
CA GLY A 59 28.98 -7.79 -4.56
C GLY A 59 27.49 -8.16 -4.53
N LEU A 60 26.60 -7.30 -4.98
CA LEU A 60 25.14 -7.60 -4.89
C LEU A 60 24.76 -8.71 -5.86
N SER A 61 25.44 -8.73 -7.04
CA SER A 61 25.08 -9.81 -7.99
C SER A 61 25.45 -11.18 -7.42
N ALA A 62 26.49 -11.28 -6.61
CA ALA A 62 26.87 -12.58 -5.99
C ALA A 62 25.82 -13.06 -4.99
N LEU A 63 25.01 -12.08 -4.54
CA LEU A 63 23.97 -12.45 -3.55
C LEU A 63 22.64 -12.77 -4.25
N GLY A 64 22.71 -12.59 -5.65
CA GLY A 64 21.49 -13.07 -6.34
C GLY A 64 20.76 -11.91 -7.01
N TYR A 65 21.16 -10.63 -6.80
CA TYR A 65 20.55 -9.54 -7.58
C TYR A 65 21.05 -9.55 -9.03
N ASN A 66 20.39 -10.33 -9.93
CA ASN A 66 21.05 -10.60 -11.23
C ASN A 66 20.24 -10.01 -12.38
N TYR A 67 19.01 -9.49 -12.06
CA TYR A 67 18.28 -8.82 -13.16
C TYR A 67 18.64 -7.32 -13.18
N PHE A 68 18.98 -6.84 -14.38
CA PHE A 68 19.20 -5.40 -14.59
C PHE A 68 18.17 -4.88 -15.61
N ASN A 69 17.26 -4.09 -15.07
CA ASN A 69 16.09 -3.70 -15.89
C ASN A 69 16.20 -2.22 -16.27
N ILE A 70 16.06 -1.98 -17.59
CA ILE A 70 15.80 -0.56 -17.92
C ILE A 70 14.31 -0.24 -17.73
N ASP A 71 13.92 1.06 -17.44
CA ASP A 71 12.50 1.41 -17.21
C ASP A 71 12.07 2.50 -18.19
N CYS A 72 10.98 3.14 -17.94
CA CYS A 72 10.38 4.06 -18.94
C CYS A 72 11.42 5.10 -19.38
N GLY A 73 11.24 5.59 -20.66
CA GLY A 73 12.06 6.73 -21.13
C GLY A 73 13.06 6.30 -22.21
N TRP A 74 13.24 5.00 -22.42
CA TRP A 74 14.26 4.58 -23.41
C TRP A 74 13.64 4.46 -24.80
N GLN A 75 12.25 4.34 -24.82
CA GLN A 75 11.60 3.99 -26.09
C GLN A 75 11.57 5.22 -27.01
N SER A 76 11.59 4.93 -28.36
CA SER A 76 11.34 6.02 -29.35
C SER A 76 9.84 6.35 -29.38
N THR A 77 9.58 7.52 -30.00
CA THR A 77 8.16 7.95 -30.08
C THR A 77 7.53 7.42 -31.36
N ALA A 78 8.36 6.70 -32.11
CA ALA A 78 7.78 6.09 -33.33
C ALA A 78 8.41 4.71 -33.57
N ARG A 79 7.64 3.95 -34.25
CA ARG A 79 8.19 2.63 -34.65
C ARG A 79 9.00 2.77 -35.95
N ASP A 80 9.88 1.85 -36.23
CA ASP A 80 10.64 1.95 -37.48
C ASP A 80 9.79 1.52 -38.69
N SER A 81 10.42 1.59 -39.91
CA SER A 81 9.65 1.38 -41.16
C SER A 81 9.06 -0.03 -41.22
N ALA A 82 9.61 -0.94 -40.43
CA ALA A 82 9.07 -2.32 -40.42
C ALA A 82 8.04 -2.49 -39.29
N GLY A 83 7.76 -1.40 -38.66
CA GLY A 83 6.74 -1.44 -37.60
C GLY A 83 7.28 -1.97 -36.27
N LYS A 84 8.63 -2.00 -36.05
CA LYS A 84 9.22 -2.59 -34.83
C LYS A 84 9.50 -1.46 -33.82
N ILE A 85 9.31 -1.94 -32.62
CA ILE A 85 9.67 -0.97 -31.55
C ILE A 85 11.18 -0.74 -31.56
N THR A 86 11.51 0.65 -31.32
CA THR A 86 12.96 1.00 -31.31
C THR A 86 13.26 1.87 -30.07
N TRP A 87 14.53 2.44 -30.02
CA TRP A 87 14.95 3.21 -28.83
C TRP A 87 15.25 4.65 -29.24
N ASP A 88 15.20 5.48 -28.23
CA ASP A 88 15.65 6.87 -28.45
C ASP A 88 17.19 6.96 -28.48
N PRO A 89 17.84 7.34 -29.65
CA PRO A 89 19.32 7.32 -29.78
C PRO A 89 19.97 8.42 -28.94
N LYS A 90 19.11 9.31 -28.51
CA LYS A 90 19.70 10.31 -27.59
C LYS A 90 19.87 9.73 -26.18
N ILE A 91 19.01 8.88 -25.83
CA ILE A 91 19.09 8.27 -24.48
C ILE A 91 20.05 7.07 -24.51
N LEU A 92 19.92 6.24 -25.60
CA LEU A 92 20.78 5.04 -25.72
C LEU A 92 21.49 5.07 -27.07
N PRO A 93 22.56 5.86 -27.19
CA PRO A 93 23.25 6.04 -28.49
C PRO A 93 23.84 4.72 -29.01
N SER A 94 24.15 3.81 -28.08
CA SER A 94 24.72 2.54 -28.57
C SER A 94 23.63 1.53 -28.93
N GLY A 95 22.39 1.84 -28.47
CA GLY A 95 21.26 0.95 -28.80
C GLY A 95 20.99 -0.03 -27.65
N VAL A 96 19.76 -0.61 -27.66
CA VAL A 96 19.33 -1.50 -26.56
C VAL A 96 20.04 -2.85 -26.69
N PRO A 97 20.29 -3.36 -27.93
CA PRO A 97 21.00 -4.64 -28.03
C PRO A 97 22.43 -4.54 -27.48
N ALA A 98 23.12 -3.44 -27.83
CA ALA A 98 24.50 -3.30 -27.29
C ALA A 98 24.49 -3.22 -25.76
N LEU A 99 23.57 -2.46 -25.19
CA LEU A 99 23.48 -2.43 -23.72
C LEU A 99 23.17 -3.81 -23.14
N GLY A 100 22.19 -4.53 -23.79
CA GLY A 100 21.93 -5.92 -23.36
C GLY A 100 23.20 -6.79 -23.34
N THR A 101 24.01 -6.68 -24.42
CA THR A 101 25.25 -7.48 -24.46
C THR A 101 26.20 -7.07 -23.32
N PHE A 102 26.30 -5.79 -23.14
CA PHE A 102 27.17 -5.31 -22.04
C PHE A 102 26.72 -5.90 -20.69
N VAL A 103 25.44 -5.83 -20.43
CA VAL A 103 24.92 -6.37 -19.15
C VAL A 103 25.19 -7.88 -19.05
N HIS A 104 24.96 -8.61 -20.10
CA HIS A 104 25.25 -10.06 -20.07
C HIS A 104 26.74 -10.32 -19.86
N ASN A 105 27.64 -9.48 -20.43
CA ASN A 105 29.10 -9.71 -20.24
C ASN A 105 29.51 -9.51 -18.78
N LEU A 106 28.63 -8.86 -18.03
CA LEU A 106 28.93 -8.74 -16.59
C LEU A 106 28.38 -9.91 -15.80
N GLY A 107 27.68 -10.81 -16.54
CA GLY A 107 27.11 -11.99 -15.85
C GLY A 107 25.69 -11.70 -15.33
N LEU A 108 25.10 -10.57 -15.68
CA LEU A 108 23.73 -10.24 -15.22
C LEU A 108 22.70 -10.61 -16.30
N LYS A 109 21.42 -10.48 -15.87
CA LYS A 109 20.30 -10.73 -16.80
C LYS A 109 19.67 -9.38 -17.19
N PHE A 110 19.47 -9.23 -18.56
CA PHE A 110 19.00 -7.92 -19.06
C PHE A 110 17.47 -7.89 -19.17
N GLY A 111 16.90 -6.74 -18.63
CA GLY A 111 15.43 -6.58 -18.64
C GLY A 111 15.01 -5.33 -19.43
N VAL A 112 13.78 -5.44 -20.04
CA VAL A 112 13.27 -4.27 -20.79
C VAL A 112 11.90 -3.90 -20.22
N TYR A 113 11.46 -2.68 -20.55
CA TYR A 113 10.15 -2.13 -20.12
C TYR A 113 9.29 -1.82 -21.34
N SER A 114 8.02 -2.27 -21.19
CA SER A 114 7.02 -1.83 -22.19
C SER A 114 5.66 -1.68 -21.52
N ASP A 115 4.65 -1.38 -22.41
CA ASP A 115 3.32 -1.06 -21.85
C ASP A 115 2.23 -1.79 -22.64
N GLY A 116 1.18 -2.26 -21.82
CA GLY A 116 0.00 -2.89 -22.46
C GLY A 116 -0.91 -1.83 -23.08
N GLY A 117 -0.51 -0.61 -23.17
CA GLY A 117 -1.28 0.48 -23.78
C GLY A 117 -0.64 0.93 -25.11
N VAL A 118 -1.39 1.90 -25.76
CA VAL A 118 -0.92 2.43 -27.06
C VAL A 118 0.42 3.15 -26.88
N PHE A 119 0.56 3.91 -25.77
CA PHE A 119 1.83 4.57 -25.41
C PHE A 119 2.29 4.10 -24.02
N ALA A 120 3.59 4.26 -23.86
CA ALA A 120 4.16 3.86 -22.56
C ALA A 120 3.99 5.00 -21.55
N CYS A 121 4.01 4.52 -20.32
CA CYS A 121 3.98 5.56 -19.27
C CYS A 121 5.20 6.48 -19.39
N ASP A 122 4.93 7.85 -18.92
CA ASP A 122 6.09 8.78 -18.90
C ASP A 122 5.96 9.74 -17.71
N PHE A 123 7.02 10.52 -17.57
CA PHE A 123 7.03 11.32 -16.31
C PHE A 123 6.59 12.76 -16.61
N VAL A 124 6.27 12.98 -17.90
CA VAL A 124 5.89 14.38 -18.20
C VAL A 124 4.39 14.45 -18.44
N GLY A 125 3.61 13.54 -17.95
CA GLY A 125 2.13 13.66 -17.91
C GLY A 125 1.48 13.22 -19.22
N GLY A 126 2.18 12.31 -19.91
CA GLY A 126 1.53 11.66 -21.07
C GLY A 126 1.86 12.38 -22.39
N THR A 127 2.77 13.35 -22.36
CA THR A 127 2.97 14.11 -23.61
C THR A 127 4.18 13.56 -24.38
N ALA A 128 4.92 12.66 -23.74
CA ALA A 128 6.11 12.13 -24.45
C ALA A 128 5.69 11.13 -25.53
N HIS A 129 4.68 10.36 -25.24
CA HIS A 129 4.07 9.38 -26.17
C HIS A 129 5.11 8.40 -26.70
N TYR A 130 5.89 7.90 -25.69
CA TYR A 130 6.74 6.75 -26.08
C TYR A 130 5.87 5.55 -26.48
N VAL A 131 6.41 4.86 -27.49
CA VAL A 131 5.58 3.78 -28.08
C VAL A 131 5.37 2.68 -27.04
N GLY A 132 4.01 2.18 -26.91
CA GLY A 132 3.63 1.00 -26.12
C GLY A 132 3.40 -0.21 -27.03
N SER A 133 2.90 -1.30 -26.41
CA SER A 133 2.93 -2.58 -27.19
C SER A 133 1.51 -3.02 -27.52
N LEU A 134 0.52 -2.21 -27.19
CA LEU A 134 -0.85 -2.69 -27.47
C LEU A 134 -1.04 -2.84 -28.98
N GLY A 135 -1.45 -4.12 -29.43
CA GLY A 135 -1.65 -4.44 -30.86
C GLY A 135 -0.35 -4.89 -31.53
N HIS A 136 0.82 -4.76 -30.84
CA HIS A 136 2.10 -5.19 -31.44
C HIS A 136 2.82 -6.17 -30.51
N GLU A 137 2.06 -6.85 -29.68
CA GLU A 137 2.67 -7.68 -28.61
C GLU A 137 3.56 -8.77 -29.22
N THR A 138 3.03 -9.47 -30.30
CA THR A 138 3.85 -10.58 -30.87
C THR A 138 5.15 -10.01 -31.46
N SER A 139 5.02 -8.99 -32.32
CA SER A 139 6.25 -8.44 -32.94
C SER A 139 7.22 -7.90 -31.88
N ASP A 140 6.69 -7.22 -30.83
CA ASP A 140 7.60 -6.64 -29.82
C ASP A 140 8.23 -7.74 -28.96
N ALA A 141 7.47 -8.76 -28.64
CA ALA A 141 8.09 -9.88 -27.90
C ALA A 141 9.26 -10.48 -28.69
N VAL A 142 9.12 -10.62 -30.02
CA VAL A 142 10.23 -11.16 -30.84
C VAL A 142 11.41 -10.19 -30.81
N THR A 143 11.06 -8.92 -30.88
CA THR A 143 12.16 -7.93 -30.86
C THR A 143 12.89 -7.96 -29.51
N PHE A 144 12.14 -7.94 -28.44
CA PHE A 144 12.80 -8.01 -27.11
C PHE A 144 13.68 -9.25 -27.00
N ALA A 145 13.15 -10.41 -27.40
CA ALA A 145 13.97 -11.64 -27.34
C ALA A 145 15.22 -11.51 -28.21
N SER A 146 15.05 -10.90 -29.38
CA SER A 146 16.23 -10.77 -30.25
C SER A 146 17.28 -9.84 -29.64
N TRP A 147 16.84 -8.91 -28.77
CA TRP A 147 17.83 -8.04 -28.10
C TRP A 147 18.47 -8.77 -26.92
N GLY A 148 17.89 -9.95 -26.57
CA GLY A 148 18.51 -10.74 -25.49
C GLY A 148 17.81 -10.46 -24.14
N ALA A 149 16.60 -9.96 -24.13
CA ALA A 149 15.92 -9.68 -22.86
C ALA A 149 15.67 -10.97 -22.06
N ASP A 150 15.83 -10.78 -20.73
CA ASP A 150 15.59 -11.91 -19.78
C ASP A 150 14.42 -11.57 -18.85
N TYR A 151 14.00 -10.38 -18.97
CA TYR A 151 12.96 -9.82 -18.08
C TYR A 151 12.18 -8.75 -18.84
N LEU A 152 10.81 -8.85 -18.65
CA LEU A 152 9.99 -7.76 -19.20
C LEU A 152 9.07 -7.22 -18.11
N LYS A 153 9.29 -5.94 -17.79
CA LYS A 153 8.22 -5.23 -17.05
C LYS A 153 7.19 -4.62 -18.01
N TYR A 154 5.89 -4.95 -17.76
CA TYR A 154 4.85 -4.59 -18.75
C TYR A 154 3.78 -3.76 -18.06
N ASP A 155 3.81 -2.43 -18.29
CA ASP A 155 2.97 -1.44 -17.60
C ASP A 155 1.60 -1.30 -18.28
N ASN A 156 0.84 -0.17 -17.80
CA ASN A 156 -0.57 -0.21 -18.25
C ASN A 156 -1.06 1.19 -18.57
N CYS A 157 -0.21 2.14 -18.93
CA CYS A 157 -0.71 3.46 -19.35
C CYS A 157 -1.33 3.39 -20.75
N TYR A 158 -2.38 4.28 -20.96
CA TYR A 158 -3.08 4.37 -22.25
C TYR A 158 -3.66 3.02 -22.64
N ALA A 159 -4.16 2.31 -21.64
CA ALA A 159 -4.65 0.92 -21.87
C ALA A 159 -6.00 0.95 -22.58
N VAL A 160 -6.65 2.08 -22.51
CA VAL A 160 -8.00 2.11 -23.13
C VAL A 160 -7.91 2.70 -24.53
N ASN A 161 -7.20 3.84 -24.61
CA ASN A 161 -6.98 4.46 -25.94
C ASN A 161 -5.79 5.42 -25.86
N SER A 162 -5.58 6.20 -27.01
CA SER A 162 -4.32 6.99 -27.09
C SER A 162 -4.48 8.33 -26.37
N THR A 163 -5.65 8.56 -25.73
CA THR A 163 -5.81 9.89 -25.08
C THR A 163 -5.98 9.71 -23.56
N ASP A 164 -6.11 8.45 -23.13
CA ASP A 164 -6.34 8.21 -21.70
C ASP A 164 -5.05 7.66 -21.06
N PHE A 165 -4.20 8.56 -20.54
CA PHE A 165 -2.84 8.20 -20.12
C PHE A 165 -2.88 7.25 -18.92
N VAL A 166 -3.41 7.76 -17.63
CA VAL A 166 -3.52 6.88 -16.45
C VAL A 166 -4.99 6.86 -16.01
N ASP A 167 -5.43 5.58 -15.89
CA ASP A 167 -6.83 5.45 -15.43
C ASP A 167 -6.94 4.32 -14.41
N PHE A 168 -7.29 4.74 -13.14
CA PHE A 168 -7.33 3.74 -12.06
C PHE A 168 -8.73 3.12 -11.96
N ASN A 169 -9.61 3.63 -12.90
CA ASN A 169 -10.95 3.03 -13.09
C ASN A 169 -11.29 2.96 -14.59
N PRO A 170 -10.52 2.19 -15.21
CA PRO A 170 -10.69 2.20 -16.68
C PRO A 170 -12.02 1.55 -17.10
N PRO A 171 -12.68 2.15 -18.13
CA PRO A 171 -13.94 1.57 -18.62
C PRO A 171 -13.71 0.30 -19.44
N ILE A 172 -12.58 -0.44 -19.14
CA ILE A 172 -12.38 -1.74 -19.84
C ILE A 172 -12.63 -2.87 -18.84
N SER A 173 -13.33 -3.87 -19.41
CA SER A 173 -13.66 -5.01 -18.52
C SER A 173 -12.39 -5.72 -18.03
N ILE A 174 -12.47 -6.38 -16.89
CA ILE A 174 -11.34 -7.19 -16.35
C ILE A 174 -10.88 -8.20 -17.41
N GLU A 175 -11.89 -8.73 -18.23
CA GLU A 175 -11.51 -9.75 -19.25
C GLU A 175 -10.69 -9.11 -20.38
N ALA A 176 -11.11 -8.00 -20.75
CA ALA A 176 -10.34 -7.34 -21.83
C ALA A 176 -8.94 -6.96 -21.35
N ARG A 177 -8.83 -6.49 -20.24
CA ARG A 177 -7.50 -6.16 -19.71
C ARG A 177 -6.62 -7.41 -19.56
N LYS A 178 -7.18 -8.35 -18.91
CA LYS A 178 -6.47 -9.65 -18.82
C LYS A 178 -5.99 -10.12 -20.19
N THR A 179 -6.74 -9.91 -21.19
CA THR A 179 -6.36 -10.39 -22.53
C THR A 179 -5.11 -9.67 -23.03
N HIS A 180 -4.97 -8.36 -22.67
CA HIS A 180 -3.72 -7.67 -23.09
C HIS A 180 -2.48 -8.36 -22.49
N TYR A 181 -2.50 -8.73 -21.29
CA TYR A 181 -1.33 -9.37 -20.64
C TYR A 181 -1.18 -10.82 -21.11
N ILE A 182 -2.33 -11.51 -21.36
CA ILE A 182 -2.21 -12.91 -21.83
C ILE A 182 -1.59 -12.92 -23.23
N THR A 183 -1.99 -11.94 -24.04
CA THR A 183 -1.43 -11.92 -25.41
C THR A 183 0.10 -11.71 -25.36
N MET A 184 0.53 -10.77 -24.52
CA MET A 184 1.99 -10.60 -24.41
C MET A 184 2.64 -11.85 -23.79
N ARG A 185 2.03 -12.42 -22.72
CA ARG A 185 2.56 -13.69 -22.15
C ARG A 185 2.80 -14.73 -23.25
N ASP A 186 1.75 -14.99 -24.11
CA ASP A 186 1.88 -16.04 -25.15
C ASP A 186 2.95 -15.65 -26.16
N ALA A 187 2.99 -14.35 -26.46
CA ALA A 187 4.01 -13.92 -27.44
C ALA A 187 5.42 -14.13 -26.87
N LEU A 188 5.61 -13.83 -25.60
CA LEU A 188 6.94 -14.08 -25.00
C LEU A 188 7.29 -15.57 -25.04
N ALA A 189 6.30 -16.38 -24.68
CA ALA A 189 6.56 -17.83 -24.73
C ALA A 189 6.92 -18.28 -26.15
N ALA A 190 6.27 -17.72 -27.15
CA ALA A 190 6.49 -18.16 -28.55
C ALA A 190 7.86 -17.68 -29.06
N SER A 191 8.43 -16.71 -28.36
CA SER A 191 9.74 -16.20 -28.82
C SER A 191 10.84 -17.25 -28.63
N GLY A 192 10.59 -18.26 -27.70
CA GLY A 192 11.56 -19.37 -27.52
C GLY A 192 12.63 -19.00 -26.48
N ARG A 193 12.64 -17.80 -25.97
CA ARG A 193 13.58 -17.40 -24.91
C ARG A 193 12.82 -17.23 -23.58
N PRO A 194 13.30 -17.88 -22.55
CA PRO A 194 12.64 -17.66 -21.25
C PRO A 194 12.81 -16.21 -20.77
N ILE A 195 11.66 -15.54 -20.63
CA ILE A 195 11.69 -14.14 -20.16
C ILE A 195 10.75 -14.03 -18.93
N LEU A 196 11.42 -13.53 -17.80
CA LEU A 196 10.56 -13.25 -16.63
C LEU A 196 9.56 -12.12 -16.93
N PHE A 197 8.27 -12.42 -16.65
CA PHE A 197 7.21 -11.48 -17.06
C PHE A 197 6.62 -10.81 -15.81
N SER A 198 6.91 -9.45 -15.70
CA SER A 198 6.41 -8.64 -14.57
C SER A 198 5.24 -7.77 -15.04
N ALA A 199 4.03 -8.21 -14.59
CA ALA A 199 2.83 -7.43 -14.97
C ALA A 199 2.68 -6.23 -14.01
N CYS A 200 2.45 -5.07 -14.65
CA CYS A 200 2.42 -3.86 -13.80
C CYS A 200 1.15 -3.06 -14.13
N GLU A 201 0.06 -3.39 -13.43
CA GLU A 201 -1.21 -2.67 -13.71
C GLU A 201 -1.70 -1.98 -12.43
N TRP A 202 -0.71 -1.85 -11.44
CA TRP A 202 -0.84 -0.99 -10.24
C TRP A 202 -1.92 -1.52 -9.30
N GLY A 203 -2.37 -2.82 -9.47
CA GLY A 203 -3.40 -3.38 -8.55
C GLY A 203 -4.82 -3.07 -9.03
N VAL A 204 -4.91 -2.37 -10.18
CA VAL A 204 -6.24 -2.02 -10.73
C VAL A 204 -6.97 -3.29 -11.16
N GLN A 205 -8.25 -3.37 -10.61
CA GLN A 205 -9.18 -4.49 -10.89
C GLN A 205 -8.65 -5.80 -10.31
N ASP A 206 -7.76 -5.77 -9.30
CA ASP A 206 -7.39 -6.87 -8.38
C ASP A 206 -6.67 -8.00 -9.15
N PRO A 207 -5.48 -7.78 -9.67
CA PRO A 207 -4.77 -8.75 -10.52
C PRO A 207 -4.54 -10.08 -9.80
N ALA A 208 -4.43 -10.09 -8.51
CA ALA A 208 -4.14 -11.38 -7.82
C ALA A 208 -5.30 -12.35 -8.00
N ARG A 209 -6.57 -11.87 -8.35
CA ARG A 209 -7.75 -12.77 -8.35
C ARG A 209 -8.23 -13.04 -9.78
N TRP A 210 -7.69 -12.45 -10.85
CA TRP A 210 -8.03 -12.97 -12.19
C TRP A 210 -6.83 -13.76 -12.75
N PRO A 211 -6.42 -14.79 -11.86
CA PRO A 211 -5.20 -15.58 -11.66
C PRO A 211 -4.01 -14.99 -12.43
N ALA A 212 -3.51 -13.86 -11.95
CA ALA A 212 -2.25 -13.29 -12.47
C ALA A 212 -1.12 -14.33 -12.46
N SER A 213 -1.30 -15.21 -11.54
CA SER A 213 -0.17 -16.16 -11.42
C SER A 213 -0.07 -17.07 -12.64
N SER A 214 -1.14 -17.21 -13.39
CA SER A 214 -1.04 -17.99 -14.64
C SER A 214 -0.62 -17.10 -15.81
N VAL A 215 -0.55 -15.87 -15.56
CA VAL A 215 -0.25 -14.96 -16.69
C VAL A 215 1.18 -14.42 -16.54
N ALA A 216 1.61 -14.06 -15.34
CA ALA A 216 2.93 -13.43 -15.18
C ALA A 216 3.65 -14.03 -13.97
N ASN A 217 5.00 -13.82 -13.95
CA ASN A 217 5.79 -14.35 -12.82
C ASN A 217 5.74 -13.40 -11.61
N SER A 218 5.30 -12.20 -11.84
CA SER A 218 4.93 -11.26 -10.75
C SER A 218 3.87 -10.27 -11.25
N TRP A 219 3.07 -9.70 -10.26
CA TRP A 219 2.04 -8.71 -10.63
C TRP A 219 1.95 -7.64 -9.54
N ARG A 220 1.94 -6.45 -10.07
CA ARG A 220 1.89 -5.31 -9.14
C ARG A 220 0.54 -5.27 -8.44
N ILE A 221 0.61 -4.90 -7.04
CA ILE A 221 -0.68 -5.04 -6.30
C ILE A 221 -1.11 -3.64 -5.83
N SER A 222 -0.25 -2.68 -6.15
CA SER A 222 -0.61 -1.32 -5.70
C SER A 222 -0.02 -0.28 -6.65
N ASN A 223 -0.53 1.04 -6.41
CA ASN A 223 0.21 2.11 -7.13
C ASN A 223 1.67 2.19 -6.68
N ASP A 224 2.36 3.19 -7.34
CA ASP A 224 3.81 3.22 -7.12
C ASP A 224 4.11 3.51 -5.65
N ILE A 225 5.18 2.83 -5.12
CA ILE A 225 5.59 3.03 -3.72
C ILE A 225 6.21 4.42 -3.59
N GLY A 226 6.68 5.07 -4.62
CA GLY A 226 7.39 6.36 -4.75
C GLY A 226 7.86 6.57 -6.19
N PRO A 227 8.80 7.63 -6.12
CA PRO A 227 9.19 8.73 -5.24
C PRO A 227 8.16 9.86 -5.23
N PRO A 228 8.15 10.63 -3.78
CA PRO A 228 9.06 10.24 -2.69
C PRO A 228 8.50 9.06 -1.87
N ALA A 229 9.52 8.29 -1.37
CA ALA A 229 9.10 7.20 -0.45
C ALA A 229 8.66 7.79 0.90
N SER A 230 7.66 7.14 1.50
CA SER A 230 7.24 7.52 2.88
C SER A 230 6.71 6.28 3.61
N TRP A 231 6.74 6.44 4.99
CA TRP A 231 6.21 5.32 5.80
C TRP A 231 4.73 5.06 5.47
N ASP A 232 3.99 6.05 5.11
CA ASP A 232 2.56 5.86 4.76
C ASP A 232 2.40 5.03 3.48
N ASN A 233 3.35 5.25 2.53
CA ASN A 233 3.29 4.37 1.33
C ASN A 233 3.41 2.89 1.72
N LEU A 234 4.36 2.58 2.66
CA LEU A 234 4.56 1.16 3.06
C LEU A 234 3.32 0.64 3.79
N PHE A 235 2.81 1.45 4.65
CA PHE A 235 1.61 1.00 5.37
C PHE A 235 0.48 0.68 4.38
N ARG A 236 0.22 1.50 3.44
CA ARG A 236 -0.83 1.23 2.45
C ARG A 236 -0.59 -0.09 1.70
N ILE A 237 0.59 -0.24 1.21
CA ILE A 237 0.89 -1.45 0.41
C ILE A 237 0.77 -2.70 1.30
N ILE A 238 1.23 -2.58 2.57
CA ILE A 238 1.15 -3.76 3.46
C ILE A 238 -0.32 -4.07 3.74
N ASN A 239 -1.17 -3.06 3.81
CA ASN A 239 -2.60 -3.34 3.95
C ASN A 239 -3.18 -4.00 2.69
N GLN A 240 -2.69 -3.62 1.54
CA GLN A 240 -3.30 -4.13 0.30
C GLN A 240 -2.85 -5.57 0.02
N VAL A 241 -1.76 -6.00 0.73
CA VAL A 241 -1.33 -7.40 0.45
C VAL A 241 -2.06 -8.35 1.42
N VAL A 242 -2.76 -7.85 2.43
CA VAL A 242 -3.40 -8.68 3.47
C VAL A 242 -4.31 -9.73 2.83
N PRO A 243 -5.11 -9.41 1.82
CA PRO A 243 -6.08 -10.43 1.36
C PRO A 243 -5.51 -11.32 0.25
N ILE A 244 -4.20 -11.10 -0.06
CA ILE A 244 -3.88 -11.85 -1.29
C ILE A 244 -2.54 -12.55 -1.11
N THR A 245 -2.07 -12.74 0.13
CA THR A 245 -0.74 -13.36 0.33
C THR A 245 -0.75 -14.81 -0.14
N GLN A 246 -1.91 -15.44 -0.17
CA GLN A 246 -2.00 -16.86 -0.52
C GLN A 246 -1.79 -17.08 -2.03
N PHE A 247 -1.80 -15.97 -2.75
CA PHE A 247 -1.67 -16.17 -4.20
C PHE A 247 -0.20 -16.24 -4.61
N ALA A 248 0.69 -15.99 -3.70
CA ALA A 248 2.13 -16.08 -4.03
C ALA A 248 2.60 -17.53 -3.96
N GLY A 249 3.45 -17.87 -4.94
CA GLY A 249 4.10 -19.19 -4.97
C GLY A 249 5.04 -19.31 -6.18
N PRO A 250 5.80 -20.47 -6.12
CA PRO A 250 6.73 -20.62 -7.25
C PRO A 250 6.01 -20.41 -8.60
N GLY A 251 6.68 -19.47 -9.32
CA GLY A 251 6.12 -19.24 -10.68
C GLY A 251 5.30 -17.94 -10.72
N GLY A 252 4.94 -17.36 -9.51
CA GLY A 252 4.18 -16.10 -9.50
C GLY A 252 4.15 -15.51 -8.09
N PHE A 253 4.44 -14.18 -8.06
CA PHE A 253 4.52 -13.57 -6.72
C PHE A 253 3.86 -12.19 -6.75
N ASN A 254 3.17 -11.87 -5.56
CA ASN A 254 2.68 -10.48 -5.44
C ASN A 254 3.86 -9.49 -5.47
N ASP A 255 3.77 -8.50 -6.36
CA ASP A 255 4.85 -7.50 -6.53
C ASP A 255 4.46 -6.22 -5.78
N LEU A 256 5.17 -6.01 -4.58
CA LEU A 256 4.84 -4.86 -3.70
C LEU A 256 5.64 -3.63 -4.13
N ASP A 257 6.11 -3.60 -5.35
CA ASP A 257 6.87 -2.54 -6.03
C ASP A 257 8.34 -2.52 -5.60
N MET A 258 9.08 -1.65 -6.21
CA MET A 258 10.55 -1.67 -6.11
C MET A 258 10.99 -1.12 -4.76
N LEU A 259 12.32 -1.50 -4.38
CA LEU A 259 12.84 -1.16 -3.03
C LEU A 259 13.18 0.33 -2.98
N GLU A 260 12.90 0.92 -1.81
CA GLU A 260 13.31 2.32 -1.56
C GLU A 260 14.46 2.38 -0.56
N VAL A 261 15.09 1.19 -0.34
CA VAL A 261 16.27 1.17 0.54
C VAL A 261 17.39 2.00 -0.09
N GLY A 262 17.77 3.07 0.69
CA GLY A 262 18.88 3.94 0.18
C GLY A 262 18.34 5.24 -0.38
N ASN A 263 17.05 5.31 -0.67
CA ASN A 263 16.49 6.58 -1.17
C ASN A 263 16.00 7.44 0.01
N SER A 264 15.86 8.69 -0.21
CA SER A 264 15.41 9.59 0.88
C SER A 264 13.94 9.36 1.21
N GLY A 265 13.50 9.67 2.48
CA GLY A 265 12.05 9.62 2.80
C GLY A 265 11.77 8.62 3.93
N LEU A 266 12.78 7.64 4.13
CA LEU A 266 12.55 6.66 5.22
C LEU A 266 13.74 6.68 6.17
N THR A 267 13.43 6.49 7.46
CA THR A 267 14.54 6.28 8.43
C THR A 267 15.22 4.92 8.21
N ALA A 268 16.35 4.75 8.90
CA ALA A 268 17.05 3.44 8.78
C ALA A 268 16.17 2.28 9.25
N ALA A 269 15.51 2.50 10.38
CA ALA A 269 14.64 1.41 10.87
C ALA A 269 13.50 1.12 9.87
N GLU A 270 12.95 2.13 9.24
CA GLU A 270 11.87 1.91 8.25
C GLU A 270 12.41 1.18 7.01
N GLN A 271 13.63 1.54 6.59
CA GLN A 271 14.20 0.82 5.43
C GLN A 271 14.46 -0.64 5.77
N GLN A 272 14.95 -0.89 7.06
CA GLN A 272 15.17 -2.30 7.45
C GLN A 272 13.83 -3.05 7.51
N THR A 273 12.79 -2.43 8.09
CA THR A 273 11.45 -3.08 8.11
C THR A 273 10.92 -3.29 6.69
N HIS A 274 11.10 -2.31 5.81
CA HIS A 274 10.68 -2.42 4.40
C HIS A 274 11.34 -3.61 3.70
N PHE A 275 12.63 -3.73 3.86
CA PHE A 275 13.36 -4.81 3.17
C PHE A 275 12.94 -6.17 3.72
N ALA A 276 12.82 -6.27 5.05
CA ALA A 276 12.48 -7.58 5.66
C ALA A 276 11.05 -7.99 5.31
N PHE A 277 10.15 -7.00 5.32
CA PHE A 277 8.75 -7.39 5.02
C PHE A 277 8.63 -7.82 3.55
N TRP A 278 9.28 -7.06 2.64
CA TRP A 278 9.20 -7.46 1.21
C TRP A 278 9.80 -8.86 1.01
N ALA A 279 10.86 -9.11 1.71
CA ALA A 279 11.49 -10.44 1.54
C ALA A 279 10.59 -11.55 2.08
N ALA A 280 10.00 -11.34 3.26
CA ALA A 280 9.20 -12.42 3.89
C ALA A 280 7.88 -12.61 3.14
N ALA A 281 7.43 -11.52 2.45
CA ALA A 281 6.16 -11.63 1.70
C ALA A 281 6.40 -12.17 0.29
N LYS A 282 7.64 -12.46 0.00
CA LYS A 282 8.09 -13.08 -1.27
C LYS A 282 7.89 -12.12 -2.43
N SER A 283 7.96 -10.81 -2.16
CA SER A 283 7.94 -9.85 -3.28
C SER A 283 9.30 -9.79 -3.98
N PRO A 284 9.28 -9.45 -5.34
CA PRO A 284 10.60 -9.22 -5.96
C PRO A 284 11.41 -8.17 -5.20
N LEU A 285 12.72 -8.50 -5.04
CA LEU A 285 13.62 -7.48 -4.44
C LEU A 285 14.41 -6.76 -5.54
N ILE A 286 13.79 -5.68 -6.06
CA ILE A 286 14.40 -4.91 -7.16
C ILE A 286 14.92 -3.58 -6.59
N ILE A 287 16.24 -3.46 -6.55
CA ILE A 287 16.87 -2.22 -6.04
C ILE A 287 16.59 -1.06 -7.01
N SER A 288 16.24 0.12 -6.41
CA SER A 288 15.98 1.28 -7.27
C SER A 288 16.58 2.54 -6.66
N THR A 289 17.75 2.33 -6.01
CA THR A 289 18.52 3.46 -5.45
C THR A 289 19.78 3.70 -6.30
N ASP A 290 20.20 4.98 -6.33
CA ASP A 290 21.48 5.25 -7.03
C ASP A 290 22.64 4.52 -6.33
N LEU A 291 23.34 3.62 -7.12
CA LEU A 291 24.30 2.69 -6.48
C LEU A 291 25.72 3.29 -6.54
N THR A 292 25.88 4.58 -6.94
CA THR A 292 27.25 5.11 -7.07
C THR A 292 27.74 5.61 -5.70
N ASN A 293 26.73 5.80 -4.81
CA ASN A 293 27.14 6.24 -3.48
C ASN A 293 26.23 5.62 -2.41
N VAL A 294 26.51 4.33 -2.21
CA VAL A 294 25.60 3.61 -1.28
C VAL A 294 26.20 3.71 0.13
N SER A 295 25.42 4.16 1.07
CA SER A 295 25.91 4.22 2.46
C SER A 295 26.12 2.82 3.05
N SER A 296 26.93 2.74 4.13
CA SER A 296 27.15 1.44 4.81
C SER A 296 25.83 0.86 5.33
N GLN A 297 24.98 1.77 5.82
CA GLN A 297 23.67 1.28 6.29
C GLN A 297 22.88 0.64 5.14
N THR A 298 22.76 1.32 4.04
CA THR A 298 22.03 0.75 2.87
C THR A 298 22.67 -0.57 2.42
N SER A 299 24.00 -0.51 2.41
CA SER A 299 24.68 -1.74 1.97
C SER A 299 24.40 -2.90 2.96
N SER A 300 24.40 -2.61 4.20
CA SER A 300 24.16 -3.70 5.18
C SER A 300 22.75 -4.27 5.02
N ILE A 301 21.79 -3.45 4.71
CA ILE A 301 20.40 -3.96 4.57
C ILE A 301 20.28 -4.77 3.28
N LEU A 302 20.83 -4.27 2.19
CA LEU A 302 20.63 -4.96 0.89
C LEU A 302 21.42 -6.26 0.83
N LYS A 303 22.45 -6.36 1.77
CA LYS A 303 23.30 -7.57 1.67
C LYS A 303 22.99 -8.52 2.82
N ASN A 304 21.96 -8.27 3.52
CA ASN A 304 21.66 -9.19 4.64
C ASN A 304 21.15 -10.55 4.10
N THR A 305 22.00 -11.59 4.16
CA THR A 305 21.73 -12.89 3.47
C THR A 305 20.67 -13.68 4.25
N ARG A 306 20.52 -13.41 5.48
CA ARG A 306 19.48 -14.13 6.23
C ARG A 306 18.08 -13.67 5.81
N ILE A 307 17.94 -12.36 5.62
CA ILE A 307 16.61 -11.86 5.18
C ILE A 307 16.39 -12.23 3.70
N ILE A 308 17.48 -12.16 2.88
CA ILE A 308 17.37 -12.58 1.46
C ILE A 308 16.95 -14.06 1.38
N ALA A 309 17.36 -14.84 2.32
CA ALA A 309 17.01 -16.28 2.27
C ALA A 309 15.50 -16.48 2.47
N LEU A 310 14.87 -15.53 3.26
CA LEU A 310 13.38 -15.63 3.34
C LEU A 310 12.75 -15.47 1.97
N ASN A 311 13.28 -14.45 1.25
CA ASN A 311 12.74 -14.17 -0.10
C ASN A 311 12.99 -15.33 -1.07
N GLN A 312 14.17 -16.01 -0.83
CA GLN A 312 14.55 -17.01 -1.85
C GLN A 312 14.24 -18.42 -1.33
N ASP A 313 13.49 -18.51 -0.26
CA ASP A 313 13.10 -19.84 0.25
C ASP A 313 12.30 -20.61 -0.81
N SER A 314 12.55 -21.90 -0.99
CA SER A 314 12.04 -22.70 -2.12
C SER A 314 10.55 -23.03 -1.95
N LEU A 315 10.08 -22.89 -0.65
CA LEU A 315 8.63 -23.14 -0.49
C LEU A 315 7.81 -22.08 -1.23
N GLY A 316 8.38 -20.89 -1.35
CA GLY A 316 7.73 -19.83 -2.15
C GLY A 316 6.45 -19.31 -1.47
N LYS A 317 6.27 -19.69 -0.14
CA LYS A 317 5.02 -19.26 0.52
C LYS A 317 5.25 -17.92 1.26
N SER A 318 4.32 -17.01 0.96
CA SER A 318 4.39 -15.68 1.59
C SER A 318 3.98 -15.75 3.07
N ILE A 319 4.58 -14.81 3.94
CA ILE A 319 3.95 -14.63 5.27
C ILE A 319 2.51 -14.12 5.09
N SER A 320 1.70 -14.42 6.15
CA SER A 320 0.29 -13.96 6.11
C SER A 320 -0.02 -13.13 7.36
N PHE A 321 -0.99 -12.27 7.20
CA PHE A 321 -1.41 -11.38 8.30
C PHE A 321 -2.05 -12.22 9.42
N LYS A 322 -1.50 -11.98 10.70
CA LYS A 322 -2.00 -12.84 11.81
C LYS A 322 -2.83 -11.99 12.78
N ARG A 323 -2.25 -10.75 12.93
CA ARG A 323 -3.00 -9.97 13.94
C ARG A 323 -2.51 -8.51 13.89
N ARG A 324 -3.56 -7.69 14.17
CA ARG A 324 -3.22 -6.26 14.35
C ARG A 324 -3.68 -5.79 15.73
N TYR A 325 -2.62 -5.34 16.42
CA TYR A 325 -2.91 -4.56 17.64
C TYR A 325 -3.01 -3.07 17.28
N THR A 326 -4.26 -2.64 17.07
CA THR A 326 -4.50 -1.32 16.45
C THR A 326 -3.69 -0.24 17.18
N ASN A 327 -2.98 0.63 16.35
CA ASN A 327 -2.16 1.77 16.85
C ASN A 327 -0.99 1.27 17.71
N ASP A 328 -0.67 -0.01 17.44
CA ASP A 328 0.44 -0.56 18.25
C ASP A 328 1.39 -1.35 17.32
N HIS A 329 1.05 -2.67 16.96
CA HIS A 329 1.94 -3.44 16.08
C HIS A 329 1.12 -4.49 15.31
N ASP A 330 1.73 -4.94 14.26
CA ASP A 330 1.17 -6.07 13.51
C ASP A 330 2.07 -7.31 13.65
N VAL A 331 1.33 -8.47 13.49
CA VAL A 331 2.08 -9.74 13.48
C VAL A 331 1.79 -10.46 12.15
N TRP A 332 2.91 -10.84 11.53
CA TRP A 332 2.83 -11.64 10.28
C TRP A 332 3.68 -12.91 10.45
N SER A 333 3.17 -13.96 9.73
CA SER A 333 3.98 -15.19 9.87
C SER A 333 3.75 -16.11 8.68
N GLY A 334 4.73 -16.98 8.49
CA GLY A 334 4.59 -17.95 7.37
C GLY A 334 5.65 -19.05 7.50
N PRO A 335 5.33 -20.15 6.80
CA PRO A 335 6.22 -21.32 6.90
C PRO A 335 7.41 -21.19 5.93
N LEU A 336 8.50 -21.94 6.31
CA LEU A 336 9.64 -22.06 5.38
C LEU A 336 9.87 -23.53 5.00
N ALA A 337 10.66 -23.75 4.00
CA ALA A 337 10.82 -25.10 3.43
C ALA A 337 11.50 -26.04 4.45
N ASP A 338 12.25 -25.47 5.30
CA ASP A 338 12.96 -26.38 6.22
C ASP A 338 12.10 -26.71 7.45
N GLY A 339 10.83 -26.29 7.45
CA GLY A 339 9.91 -26.67 8.54
C GLY A 339 9.81 -25.57 9.59
N SER A 340 10.74 -24.55 9.49
CA SER A 340 10.66 -23.44 10.47
C SER A 340 9.55 -22.46 10.07
N THR A 341 9.27 -21.53 11.05
CA THR A 341 8.28 -20.45 10.82
C THR A 341 8.96 -19.08 11.01
N VAL A 342 8.64 -18.19 10.04
CA VAL A 342 9.15 -16.81 10.25
C VAL A 342 8.01 -15.94 10.80
N ALA A 343 8.39 -15.12 11.82
CA ALA A 343 7.45 -14.11 12.34
C ALA A 343 8.04 -12.71 12.16
N VAL A 344 7.15 -11.83 11.60
CA VAL A 344 7.54 -10.42 11.46
C VAL A 344 6.56 -9.58 12.29
N VAL A 345 7.18 -8.86 13.30
CA VAL A 345 6.36 -8.00 14.17
C VAL A 345 6.79 -6.55 13.96
N ILE A 346 5.76 -5.74 13.52
CA ILE A 346 6.11 -4.37 13.11
C ILE A 346 5.57 -3.40 14.18
N ASN A 347 6.54 -2.56 14.62
CA ASN A 347 6.13 -1.44 15.50
C ASN A 347 5.59 -0.26 14.66
N TRP A 348 4.26 -0.02 14.88
CA TRP A 348 3.65 1.03 14.01
C TRP A 348 3.74 2.39 14.71
N GLU A 349 4.31 2.41 15.87
CA GLU A 349 4.33 3.69 16.60
C GLU A 349 5.56 4.51 16.19
N ASN A 350 5.47 5.82 16.51
CA ASN A 350 6.52 6.75 16.04
C ASN A 350 7.63 6.88 17.08
N ALA A 351 7.61 5.84 17.99
CA ALA A 351 8.69 5.90 18.99
C ALA A 351 9.27 4.49 19.22
N SER A 352 10.57 4.58 19.61
CA SER A 352 11.18 3.33 20.11
C SER A 352 10.54 2.91 21.43
N ARG A 353 10.38 1.54 21.52
CA ARG A 353 9.66 1.12 22.74
C ARG A 353 9.88 -0.38 22.98
N SER A 354 9.60 -0.74 24.23
CA SER A 354 9.57 -2.19 24.53
C SER A 354 8.28 -2.83 23.97
N LEU A 355 8.55 -3.72 23.06
CA LEU A 355 7.39 -4.37 22.40
C LEU A 355 7.38 -5.86 22.69
N THR A 356 6.15 -6.33 23.00
CA THR A 356 6.04 -7.76 23.34
C THR A 356 5.36 -8.52 22.19
N PHE A 357 6.05 -9.60 21.75
CA PHE A 357 5.51 -10.57 20.78
C PHE A 357 5.00 -11.82 21.50
N ASN A 358 3.65 -12.06 21.30
CA ASN A 358 3.05 -13.29 21.86
C ASN A 358 3.13 -14.45 20.85
N LEU A 359 3.79 -15.53 21.32
CA LEU A 359 4.06 -16.63 20.35
C LEU A 359 2.75 -17.29 19.93
N ALA A 360 1.74 -17.23 20.78
CA ALA A 360 0.46 -17.87 20.40
C ALA A 360 -0.12 -17.21 19.14
N ASP A 361 0.32 -15.96 18.88
CA ASP A 361 -0.17 -15.31 17.65
C ASP A 361 0.25 -16.08 16.40
N VAL A 362 1.25 -16.86 16.64
CA VAL A 362 1.66 -17.62 15.42
C VAL A 362 1.59 -19.12 15.72
N GLY A 363 0.86 -19.46 16.80
CA GLY A 363 0.47 -20.88 16.98
C GLY A 363 1.47 -21.63 17.86
N PHE A 364 2.29 -20.90 18.57
CA PHE A 364 3.27 -21.66 19.37
C PHE A 364 3.18 -21.23 20.83
N SER A 365 3.36 -22.23 21.74
CA SER A 365 3.57 -21.87 23.15
C SER A 365 5.06 -21.66 23.45
N SER A 366 5.92 -22.28 22.73
CA SER A 366 7.38 -22.06 22.85
C SER A 366 8.05 -22.42 21.52
N ALA A 367 9.22 -21.79 21.24
CA ALA A 367 10.04 -22.10 20.06
C ALA A 367 11.44 -21.52 20.25
N THR A 368 12.41 -22.21 19.62
CA THR A 368 13.75 -21.58 19.56
C THR A 368 13.79 -20.49 18.48
N ALA A 369 14.44 -19.38 18.87
CA ALA A 369 14.28 -18.23 17.95
C ALA A 369 15.67 -17.67 17.61
N THR A 370 15.76 -17.25 16.34
CA THR A 370 16.92 -16.49 15.85
C THR A 370 16.42 -15.14 15.28
N ASP A 371 17.13 -14.07 15.72
CA ASP A 371 16.85 -12.76 15.08
C ASP A 371 17.52 -12.67 13.70
N LEU A 372 16.66 -12.46 12.69
CA LEU A 372 17.22 -12.58 11.32
C LEU A 372 17.84 -11.25 10.90
N ILE A 373 17.48 -10.15 11.64
CA ILE A 373 18.13 -8.87 11.28
C ILE A 373 19.60 -8.89 11.74
N THR A 374 19.90 -9.39 12.91
CA THR A 374 21.28 -9.31 13.45
C THR A 374 21.96 -10.68 13.35
N GLY A 375 21.17 -11.77 13.39
CA GLY A 375 21.77 -13.13 13.37
C GLY A 375 21.90 -13.70 14.78
N ALA A 376 21.51 -12.94 15.72
CA ALA A 376 21.67 -13.39 17.11
C ALA A 376 20.71 -14.54 17.44
N SER A 377 21.29 -15.59 18.12
CA SER A 377 20.43 -16.66 18.68
C SER A 377 19.77 -16.17 19.99
N LEU A 378 18.45 -16.33 20.00
CA LEU A 378 17.73 -15.83 21.20
C LEU A 378 17.34 -16.99 22.12
N GLY A 379 17.77 -18.23 21.73
CA GLY A 379 17.43 -19.40 22.57
C GLY A 379 15.92 -19.70 22.52
N LYS A 380 15.52 -20.56 23.49
CA LYS A 380 14.10 -20.99 23.53
C LYS A 380 13.24 -19.88 24.16
N LEU A 381 12.30 -19.44 23.35
CA LEU A 381 11.28 -18.50 23.88
C LEU A 381 10.04 -19.26 24.37
N SER A 382 9.47 -18.70 25.53
CA SER A 382 8.25 -19.34 26.07
C SER A 382 7.13 -18.29 26.19
N THR A 383 6.01 -18.54 25.56
CA THR A 383 4.76 -17.77 25.68
C THR A 383 4.91 -16.44 24.94
N SER A 384 5.97 -15.61 25.32
CA SER A 384 6.13 -14.32 24.63
C SER A 384 7.61 -13.90 24.63
N PHE A 385 7.89 -12.87 23.89
CA PHE A 385 9.25 -12.31 23.77
C PHE A 385 9.14 -10.78 23.70
N THR A 386 9.99 -10.10 24.59
CA THR A 386 9.93 -8.62 24.62
C THR A 386 11.34 -8.05 24.37
N THR A 387 11.32 -7.12 23.46
CA THR A 387 12.59 -6.42 23.21
C THR A 387 12.30 -4.99 22.74
N THR A 388 13.42 -4.21 22.80
CA THR A 388 13.25 -2.81 22.32
C THR A 388 13.24 -2.76 20.78
N VAL A 389 12.20 -2.07 20.23
CA VAL A 389 12.06 -1.96 18.76
C VAL A 389 11.92 -0.46 18.41
N ALA A 390 12.75 -0.05 17.51
CA ALA A 390 12.74 1.37 17.11
C ALA A 390 11.37 1.79 16.55
N ALA A 391 11.21 3.16 16.51
CA ALA A 391 9.99 3.64 15.82
C ALA A 391 9.94 3.09 14.38
N HIS A 392 8.80 2.36 14.16
CA HIS A 392 8.55 1.78 12.82
C HIS A 392 9.54 0.67 12.52
N GLY A 393 10.27 0.26 13.51
CA GLY A 393 11.16 -0.91 13.34
C GLY A 393 10.38 -2.24 13.44
N SER A 394 11.21 -3.41 13.32
CA SER A 394 10.50 -4.71 13.33
C SER A 394 11.40 -5.77 13.98
N MET A 395 10.68 -6.78 14.61
CA MET A 395 11.31 -8.09 14.90
C MET A 395 11.12 -9.05 13.71
N VAL A 396 12.29 -9.62 13.33
CA VAL A 396 12.16 -10.68 12.29
C VAL A 396 12.82 -11.96 12.84
N LEU A 397 11.88 -12.90 13.17
CA LEU A 397 12.40 -14.07 13.91
C LEU A 397 12.14 -15.36 13.12
N LYS A 398 13.18 -16.10 13.03
CA LYS A 398 12.97 -17.49 12.57
C LYS A 398 12.74 -18.41 13.78
N LEU A 399 11.61 -19.10 13.73
CA LEU A 399 11.24 -19.99 14.85
C LEU A 399 11.35 -21.47 14.44
N THR A 400 12.03 -22.24 15.29
CA THR A 400 12.19 -23.68 15.02
C THR A 400 11.79 -24.48 16.27
N GLY A 401 11.42 -25.80 16.02
CA GLY A 401 11.10 -26.70 17.16
C GLY A 401 9.91 -26.16 17.98
N GLY A 402 8.91 -25.50 17.28
CA GLY A 402 7.78 -24.88 18.01
C GLY A 402 6.87 -25.95 18.65
N VAL A 403 6.48 -25.65 19.88
CA VAL A 403 5.40 -26.43 20.50
C VAL A 403 4.06 -25.69 20.27
N SER A 404 3.14 -26.45 19.65
CA SER A 404 1.90 -25.80 19.18
C SER A 404 0.95 -25.53 20.36
N VAL A 405 0.33 -24.43 20.19
CA VAL A 405 -0.79 -24.19 21.13
C VAL A 405 -2.10 -24.49 20.40
N ALA A 406 -3.08 -24.93 21.24
CA ALA A 406 -4.39 -25.22 20.63
C ALA A 406 -5.01 -23.93 20.03
N SER A 407 -5.50 -24.21 18.83
CA SER A 407 -6.19 -23.05 18.22
C SER A 407 -7.41 -22.63 19.06
N PRO A 408 -7.53 -21.28 19.12
CA PRO A 408 -8.72 -20.84 19.88
C PRO A 408 -10.02 -21.33 19.23
N VAL A 409 -10.91 -21.68 20.16
CA VAL A 409 -12.27 -22.01 19.69
C VAL A 409 -13.21 -20.81 19.94
N PHE A 410 -14.02 -20.58 18.75
CA PHE A 410 -14.84 -19.36 18.85
C PHE A 410 -16.33 -19.73 18.79
N THR A 411 -17.20 -18.87 19.59
CA THR A 411 -18.66 -18.94 19.45
C THR A 411 -19.11 -17.89 18.44
N PHE A 412 -20.09 -18.38 17.54
CA PHE A 412 -20.46 -17.48 16.44
C PHE A 412 -21.72 -16.70 16.77
N TYR A 413 -21.58 -15.38 16.49
CA TYR A 413 -22.77 -14.50 16.59
C TYR A 413 -22.98 -13.78 15.24
N ALA A 414 -24.26 -14.12 14.72
CA ALA A 414 -24.53 -13.47 13.42
C ALA A 414 -24.77 -11.95 13.60
N ALA A 415 -24.08 -11.14 12.71
CA ALA A 415 -24.31 -9.69 12.79
C ALA A 415 -25.79 -9.35 12.58
N THR A 416 -26.54 -10.13 11.85
CA THR A 416 -27.96 -9.80 11.53
C THR A 416 -28.87 -10.14 12.71
N SER A 417 -28.27 -10.88 13.65
CA SER A 417 -29.12 -11.22 14.82
C SER A 417 -29.10 -10.08 15.84
N GLY A 418 -28.25 -9.05 15.55
CA GLY A 418 -28.10 -7.96 16.54
C GLY A 418 -29.15 -6.87 16.31
N THR A 419 -29.20 -5.99 17.29
CA THR A 419 -30.05 -4.78 17.13
C THR A 419 -29.33 -3.71 16.30
N LEU A 420 -30.02 -3.29 15.20
CA LEU A 420 -29.42 -2.29 14.29
C LEU A 420 -30.08 -0.93 14.52
N ALA A 421 -29.25 0.15 14.51
CA ALA A 421 -29.78 1.51 14.65
C ALA A 421 -29.00 2.48 13.76
N GLY A 422 -29.58 3.74 13.57
CA GLY A 422 -28.78 4.86 12.98
C GLY A 422 -28.39 4.58 11.53
N GLY A 423 -29.28 3.61 10.85
CA GLY A 423 -29.13 3.41 9.38
C GLY A 423 -28.43 2.09 9.06
N ALA A 424 -27.86 1.46 10.11
CA ALA A 424 -27.28 0.13 9.85
C ALA A 424 -28.34 -0.84 9.33
N ALA A 425 -27.90 -1.63 8.30
CA ALA A 425 -28.90 -2.53 7.71
C ALA A 425 -28.20 -3.76 7.11
N PRO A 426 -28.99 -4.86 7.05
CA PRO A 426 -28.42 -6.06 6.43
C PRO A 426 -28.23 -5.89 4.90
N ARG A 427 -27.24 -6.58 4.46
CA ARG A 427 -26.99 -6.63 3.01
C ARG A 427 -26.60 -8.06 2.63
N VAL A 428 -27.34 -8.55 1.61
CA VAL A 428 -27.04 -9.92 1.15
C VAL A 428 -25.89 -9.86 0.13
N VAL A 429 -24.79 -10.53 0.47
CA VAL A 429 -23.64 -10.56 -0.46
C VAL A 429 -23.81 -11.68 -1.47
N ASN A 430 -24.17 -12.86 -0.99
CA ASN A 430 -24.52 -14.01 -1.84
C ASN A 430 -25.45 -14.96 -1.06
N SER A 431 -25.59 -16.28 -1.70
CA SER A 431 -26.64 -17.19 -1.17
C SER A 431 -26.32 -17.62 0.27
N SER A 432 -25.04 -17.35 0.71
CA SER A 432 -24.71 -17.92 2.03
C SER A 432 -24.18 -16.82 2.97
N VAL A 433 -24.00 -15.61 2.41
CA VAL A 433 -23.34 -14.59 3.27
C VAL A 433 -24.25 -13.35 3.28
N THR A 434 -24.73 -13.03 4.57
CA THR A 434 -25.38 -11.71 4.79
C THR A 434 -24.57 -10.90 5.82
N VAL A 435 -24.36 -9.61 5.38
CA VAL A 435 -23.57 -8.76 6.28
C VAL A 435 -24.42 -7.57 6.72
N VAL A 436 -23.90 -6.85 7.76
CA VAL A 436 -24.58 -5.60 8.14
C VAL A 436 -23.72 -4.42 7.69
N GLY A 437 -24.35 -3.61 6.84
CA GLY A 437 -23.62 -2.43 6.31
C GLY A 437 -24.00 -1.16 7.09
N PHE A 438 -23.39 -0.11 6.80
CA PHE A 438 -23.62 1.25 7.34
C PHE A 438 -23.43 1.27 8.86
N VAL A 439 -22.57 0.36 9.34
CA VAL A 439 -22.15 0.42 10.76
C VAL A 439 -21.04 1.49 10.91
N GLY A 440 -21.55 2.78 11.32
CA GLY A 440 -20.74 4.02 11.30
C GLY A 440 -21.54 5.17 10.69
N ASN A 441 -21.16 6.63 10.95
CA ASN A 441 -21.98 7.78 10.54
C ASN A 441 -23.37 7.74 11.18
N GLY A 442 -23.47 7.35 12.43
CA GLY A 442 -24.76 7.35 13.17
C GLY A 442 -25.37 5.95 13.24
N GLY A 443 -24.86 4.87 12.32
CA GLY A 443 -25.36 3.48 12.39
C GLY A 443 -24.61 2.65 13.44
N THR A 444 -25.35 1.81 14.15
CA THR A 444 -24.69 0.91 15.12
C THR A 444 -25.27 -0.52 15.00
N LEU A 445 -24.39 -1.46 15.41
CA LEU A 445 -24.78 -2.87 15.58
C LEU A 445 -24.47 -3.32 17.02
N THR A 446 -25.60 -3.81 17.63
CA THR A 446 -25.37 -4.30 19.00
C THR A 446 -25.77 -5.79 19.10
N LEU A 447 -24.77 -6.52 19.60
CA LEU A 447 -25.07 -7.94 19.89
C LEU A 447 -25.25 -8.14 21.39
N THR A 448 -26.34 -8.95 21.70
CA THR A 448 -26.56 -9.20 23.15
C THR A 448 -26.41 -10.71 23.42
N GLY A 449 -26.22 -10.99 24.71
CA GLY A 449 -26.11 -12.40 25.11
C GLY A 449 -24.75 -13.00 24.75
N VAL A 450 -23.80 -12.07 24.59
CA VAL A 450 -22.47 -12.59 24.22
C VAL A 450 -21.78 -13.20 25.46
N ASP A 451 -21.23 -14.35 25.27
CA ASP A 451 -20.67 -15.13 26.40
C ASP A 451 -19.28 -14.60 26.74
N GLY A 452 -19.11 -14.21 28.06
CA GLY A 452 -17.80 -13.69 28.50
C GLY A 452 -16.99 -14.78 29.19
N GLY A 453 -17.46 -16.07 28.99
CA GLY A 453 -16.75 -17.18 29.66
C GLY A 453 -17.08 -17.23 31.15
N THR A 454 -16.34 -18.17 31.82
CA THR A 454 -16.69 -18.43 33.24
C THR A 454 -16.24 -17.26 34.13
N ALA A 455 -15.26 -16.53 33.58
CA ALA A 455 -14.72 -15.51 34.52
C ALA A 455 -14.90 -14.11 33.91
N GLY A 456 -15.32 -13.93 32.70
CA GLY A 456 -15.31 -12.58 32.07
C GLY A 456 -13.89 -12.07 31.82
N GLY A 457 -13.74 -10.68 31.72
CA GLY A 457 -12.41 -10.08 31.47
C GLY A 457 -12.19 -9.77 29.99
N THR A 458 -10.86 -9.91 29.60
CA THR A 458 -10.52 -9.66 28.18
C THR A 458 -10.70 -10.93 27.35
N LYS A 459 -11.39 -10.63 26.28
CA LYS A 459 -11.58 -11.80 25.40
C LYS A 459 -11.05 -11.51 24.01
N LEU A 460 -10.67 -12.74 23.37
CA LEU A 460 -10.25 -12.65 21.95
C LEU A 460 -11.46 -12.85 21.03
N LEU A 461 -11.60 -11.88 20.17
CA LEU A 461 -12.71 -11.97 19.18
C LEU A 461 -12.13 -12.09 17.77
N SER A 462 -12.97 -12.77 16.94
CA SER A 462 -12.62 -12.85 15.51
C SER A 462 -13.73 -12.21 14.67
N PHE A 463 -13.30 -11.23 13.83
CA PHE A 463 -14.27 -10.57 12.96
C PHE A 463 -14.14 -11.06 11.51
N ASP A 464 -15.36 -11.26 10.95
CA ASP A 464 -15.43 -11.34 9.48
C ASP A 464 -16.01 -10.04 8.91
N TYR A 465 -15.24 -9.54 7.96
CA TYR A 465 -15.69 -8.21 7.49
C TYR A 465 -15.38 -8.04 6.01
N ILE A 466 -16.10 -6.97 5.45
CA ILE A 466 -15.79 -6.56 4.07
C ILE A 466 -15.33 -5.10 4.10
N ASN A 467 -14.14 -4.94 3.54
CA ASN A 467 -13.63 -3.57 3.26
C ASN A 467 -13.06 -3.48 1.83
N GLY A 468 -13.93 -2.85 0.96
CA GLY A 468 -13.50 -2.79 -0.47
C GLY A 468 -12.87 -1.44 -0.78
N ASP A 469 -12.49 -0.70 0.24
CA ASP A 469 -12.00 0.67 0.01
C ASP A 469 -10.52 0.66 -0.34
N VAL A 470 -10.29 0.58 -1.65
CA VAL A 470 -8.88 0.61 -2.10
C VAL A 470 -8.51 2.06 -2.44
N THR A 471 -7.33 2.47 -2.18
CA THR A 471 -6.87 3.84 -2.55
C THR A 471 -5.52 3.73 -3.28
N PHE A 472 -5.43 4.68 -4.17
CA PHE A 472 -4.15 4.71 -4.90
C PHE A 472 -3.37 5.98 -4.54
N THR A 473 -3.90 6.58 -3.48
CA THR A 473 -3.17 7.78 -2.98
C THR A 473 -2.25 7.40 -1.82
N ASN A 474 -1.21 8.18 -1.66
CA ASN A 474 -0.16 7.88 -0.64
C ASN A 474 -0.46 8.59 0.67
N THR A 475 -1.70 8.29 1.26
CA THR A 475 -2.03 8.90 2.58
C THR A 475 -2.12 7.81 3.65
N ALA A 476 -1.80 8.25 5.00
CA ALA A 476 -1.84 7.30 6.14
C ALA A 476 -3.22 6.65 6.26
N CYS A 477 -3.20 5.29 6.14
CA CYS A 477 -4.32 4.33 6.25
C CYS A 477 -5.51 4.76 5.39
N SER A 478 -5.16 5.15 4.12
CA SER A 478 -6.29 5.55 3.23
C SER A 478 -7.10 4.34 2.81
N ASN A 479 -6.53 3.10 3.16
CA ASN A 479 -7.35 1.97 2.66
C ASN A 479 -7.70 1.02 3.80
N CYS A 480 -7.76 1.61 5.04
CA CYS A 480 -8.33 0.84 6.16
C CYS A 480 -9.62 1.51 6.63
N ARG A 481 -10.39 0.66 7.33
CA ARG A 481 -11.61 1.22 7.95
C ARG A 481 -11.55 0.99 9.46
N ASN A 482 -12.10 2.08 10.06
CA ASN A 482 -12.11 1.97 11.55
C ASN A 482 -13.51 1.61 12.05
N THR A 483 -13.46 0.81 13.06
CA THR A 483 -14.68 0.56 13.85
C THR A 483 -14.33 0.65 15.35
N PHE A 484 -15.28 1.12 16.07
CA PHE A 484 -15.09 1.19 17.53
C PHE A 484 -16.04 0.20 18.23
N VAL A 485 -15.38 -0.60 19.07
CA VAL A 485 -16.16 -1.70 19.67
C VAL A 485 -16.19 -1.49 21.19
N SER A 486 -17.48 -1.45 21.65
CA SER A 486 -17.63 -1.34 23.13
C SER A 486 -18.30 -2.60 23.70
N VAL A 487 -17.76 -2.99 24.88
CA VAL A 487 -18.37 -4.14 25.60
C VAL A 487 -19.06 -3.61 26.85
N ASN A 488 -20.44 -3.90 26.95
CA ASN A 488 -21.27 -3.55 28.12
C ASN A 488 -21.24 -2.05 28.39
N GLY A 489 -21.14 -1.28 27.25
CA GLY A 489 -21.19 0.19 27.41
C GLY A 489 -19.86 0.78 27.88
N GLY A 490 -18.82 -0.07 28.01
CA GLY A 490 -17.50 0.43 28.41
C GLY A 490 -16.81 1.25 27.31
N ALA A 491 -15.53 1.57 27.64
CA ALA A 491 -14.77 2.38 26.66
C ALA A 491 -14.61 1.63 25.33
N ALA A 492 -14.84 2.41 24.30
CA ALA A 492 -14.74 1.75 22.97
C ALA A 492 -13.26 1.55 22.59
N VAL A 493 -13.07 0.36 22.00
CA VAL A 493 -11.73 0.04 21.46
C VAL A 493 -11.75 0.19 19.94
N GLN A 494 -10.72 0.97 19.47
CA GLN A 494 -10.65 1.15 17.99
C GLN A 494 -10.13 -0.13 17.33
N VAL A 495 -10.83 -0.41 16.26
CA VAL A 495 -10.39 -1.57 15.43
C VAL A 495 -10.19 -1.05 14.00
N GLN A 496 -8.89 -1.23 13.57
CA GLN A 496 -8.53 -0.75 12.22
C GLN A 496 -8.44 -1.93 11.24
N MET A 497 -9.47 -2.01 10.34
CA MET A 497 -9.61 -3.19 9.46
C MET A 497 -9.04 -2.88 8.06
N PRO A 498 -7.97 -3.61 7.65
CA PRO A 498 -7.42 -3.42 6.29
C PRO A 498 -8.40 -3.90 5.21
N ILE A 499 -7.97 -3.66 3.97
CA ILE A 499 -8.87 -4.06 2.86
C ILE A 499 -9.03 -5.60 2.86
N SER A 500 -10.32 -5.95 2.59
CA SER A 500 -10.57 -7.41 2.43
C SER A 500 -10.39 -7.84 0.97
N ALA A 501 -10.57 -6.94 0.07
CA ALA A 501 -10.41 -7.08 -1.39
C ALA A 501 -10.77 -5.75 -2.06
N GLN A 502 -10.49 -5.66 -3.39
CA GLN A 502 -10.99 -4.47 -4.12
C GLN A 502 -12.43 -4.68 -4.58
N SER A 503 -13.24 -5.31 -3.64
CA SER A 503 -14.66 -5.62 -3.90
C SER A 503 -15.42 -5.63 -2.57
N TRP A 504 -16.68 -5.09 -2.71
CA TRP A 504 -17.51 -5.12 -1.48
C TRP A 504 -18.29 -6.44 -1.40
N ASP A 505 -17.76 -7.40 -2.16
CA ASP A 505 -18.48 -8.68 -2.16
C ASP A 505 -17.56 -9.80 -1.68
N ILE A 506 -16.38 -9.41 -1.24
CA ILE A 506 -15.45 -10.47 -0.80
C ILE A 506 -15.15 -10.26 0.68
N LEU A 507 -15.29 -11.35 1.36
CA LEU A 507 -15.17 -11.32 2.82
C LEU A 507 -13.76 -11.72 3.25
N LEU A 508 -13.26 -10.94 4.22
CA LEU A 508 -12.07 -11.43 4.96
C LEU A 508 -12.48 -11.95 6.34
N SER A 509 -11.98 -13.22 6.62
CA SER A 509 -12.42 -13.85 7.88
C SER A 509 -11.23 -14.00 8.84
N GLY A 510 -11.67 -13.91 10.15
CA GLY A 510 -10.67 -14.33 11.14
C GLY A 510 -9.81 -13.14 11.62
N TYR A 511 -10.31 -11.92 11.44
CA TYR A 511 -9.59 -10.78 12.01
C TYR A 511 -9.73 -10.72 13.54
N LEU A 512 -8.59 -10.82 14.20
CA LEU A 512 -8.62 -11.05 15.66
C LEU A 512 -8.48 -9.71 16.40
N VAL A 513 -9.30 -9.60 17.51
CA VAL A 513 -9.25 -8.40 18.34
C VAL A 513 -9.43 -8.82 19.81
N SER A 514 -8.60 -8.21 20.66
CA SER A 514 -8.81 -8.45 22.10
C SER A 514 -9.63 -7.31 22.72
N LEU A 515 -10.68 -7.80 23.41
CA LEU A 515 -11.56 -6.75 23.95
C LEU A 515 -11.76 -6.99 25.45
N PRO A 516 -11.53 -5.97 26.23
CA PRO A 516 -11.77 -6.11 27.68
C PRO A 516 -13.23 -5.78 28.05
N GLY A 517 -13.56 -6.16 29.38
CA GLY A 517 -14.83 -5.59 29.89
C GLY A 517 -15.95 -6.64 29.88
N PHE A 518 -15.59 -7.91 29.61
CA PHE A 518 -16.64 -8.94 29.57
C PHE A 518 -16.95 -9.39 31.01
N LYS A 519 -18.25 -9.57 31.27
CA LYS A 519 -18.68 -10.28 32.50
C LYS A 519 -18.85 -11.78 32.24
N ALA A 520 -18.80 -12.55 33.41
CA ALA A 520 -19.00 -14.02 33.25
C ALA A 520 -20.40 -14.32 32.70
N GLY A 521 -20.36 -15.41 31.77
CA GLY A 521 -21.66 -15.94 31.31
C GLY A 521 -22.13 -15.19 30.05
N LYS A 522 -23.41 -15.47 29.62
CA LYS A 522 -23.98 -14.94 28.35
C LYS A 522 -24.80 -13.69 28.63
N THR A 523 -24.15 -12.72 29.27
CA THR A 523 -24.94 -11.52 29.65
C THR A 523 -24.34 -10.27 29.00
N ASN A 524 -23.41 -10.49 28.12
CA ASN A 524 -22.63 -9.30 27.68
C ASN A 524 -23.23 -8.75 26.38
N THR A 525 -23.01 -7.44 26.28
CA THR A 525 -23.33 -6.78 25.00
C THR A 525 -22.05 -6.25 24.34
N ILE A 526 -22.12 -6.37 22.95
CA ILE A 526 -21.03 -5.78 22.14
C ILE A 526 -21.68 -4.82 21.12
N THR A 527 -21.11 -3.59 21.21
CA THR A 527 -21.66 -2.60 20.25
C THR A 527 -20.57 -2.11 19.30
N LEU A 528 -20.91 -2.21 18.04
CA LEU A 528 -20.00 -1.65 17.01
C LEU A 528 -20.55 -0.31 16.52
N SER A 529 -19.56 0.60 16.47
CA SER A 529 -19.91 1.94 15.96
C SER A 529 -18.70 2.58 15.28
N ASN A 530 -18.98 3.71 14.75
CA ASN A 530 -17.88 4.55 14.21
C ASN A 530 -18.23 6.03 14.40
N PRO A 531 -17.93 6.58 15.54
CA PRO A 531 -18.38 7.93 15.87
C PRO A 531 -17.80 8.98 14.91
N ALA A 532 -18.60 9.59 13.95
CA ALA A 532 -18.21 10.68 13.03
C ALA A 532 -17.08 11.53 13.62
N VAL A 533 -15.77 11.23 13.43
CA VAL A 533 -14.94 12.45 13.60
C VAL A 533 -15.01 13.27 12.31
N ALA A 534 -15.84 14.37 12.21
CA ALA A 534 -15.73 15.49 11.24
C ALA A 534 -14.39 15.44 10.49
N GLY A 535 -14.31 14.51 9.51
CA GLY A 535 -13.25 14.70 8.49
C GLY A 535 -12.65 13.36 8.08
N LEU A 536 -13.32 12.21 8.34
CA LEU A 536 -12.83 10.97 7.68
C LEU A 536 -14.02 10.25 7.05
N ARG A 537 -14.41 10.62 5.82
CA ARG A 537 -15.31 10.06 4.79
C ARG A 537 -16.30 9.06 5.39
N PRO A 538 -17.70 9.23 5.19
CA PRO A 538 -18.78 8.34 5.67
C PRO A 538 -18.52 6.87 5.28
N ALA A 539 -17.92 5.93 6.13
CA ALA A 539 -17.60 4.51 5.87
C ALA A 539 -18.82 3.63 6.19
N ASN A 540 -19.56 2.93 5.20
CA ASN A 540 -20.33 1.67 5.12
C ASN A 540 -19.52 0.47 5.63
N SER A 541 -19.13 0.33 6.95
CA SER A 541 -18.50 -0.93 7.47
C SER A 541 -19.53 -2.07 7.46
N ALA A 542 -19.40 -3.05 6.44
CA ALA A 542 -20.27 -4.25 6.41
C ALA A 542 -19.67 -5.37 7.27
N VAL A 543 -20.16 -5.58 8.50
CA VAL A 543 -19.77 -6.76 9.31
C VAL A 543 -20.72 -7.93 9.00
N ALA A 544 -20.16 -8.99 8.15
CA ALA A 544 -21.06 -10.12 7.83
C ALA A 544 -20.79 -11.30 8.77
N PRO A 545 -21.79 -12.21 9.21
CA PRO A 545 -21.55 -13.63 9.53
C PRO A 545 -22.14 -14.55 8.46
N LEU A 546 -21.35 -15.69 8.02
CA LEU A 546 -21.69 -16.75 7.06
C LEU A 546 -22.90 -17.55 7.52
N PRO A 547 -23.97 -18.22 6.53
CA PRO A 547 -24.75 -19.47 6.63
C PRO A 547 -24.20 -20.54 5.67
N GLY A 548 -23.69 -21.75 6.21
CA GLY A 548 -23.71 -23.20 5.91
C GLY A 548 -23.78 -23.48 4.40
N LEU A 549 -22.73 -24.19 3.78
CA LEU A 549 -23.06 -25.32 2.89
C LEU A 549 -22.29 -26.56 3.34
N VAL A 550 -23.00 -27.68 3.88
CA VAL A 550 -23.31 -29.10 4.13
C VAL A 550 -22.78 -29.97 2.99
N ASN A 551 -21.85 -31.27 3.10
CA ASN A 551 -22.04 -32.51 3.89
C ASN A 551 -21.33 -33.69 3.21
N PRO A 552 -21.00 -35.18 3.96
CA PRO A 552 -21.74 -35.89 5.03
C PRO A 552 -20.78 -36.47 6.09
N GLY A 553 -20.80 -35.92 7.35
CA GLY A 553 -20.97 -36.53 8.70
C GLY A 553 -19.63 -36.52 9.46
N PRO A 554 -19.77 -36.50 10.97
CA PRO A 554 -20.67 -35.82 11.90
C PRO A 554 -19.92 -34.77 12.75
N THR A 555 -20.29 -33.55 12.50
CA THR A 555 -21.00 -32.54 13.33
C THR A 555 -20.11 -31.32 13.51
N LEU A 556 -20.43 -30.16 12.82
CA LEU A 556 -21.13 -28.86 12.74
C LEU A 556 -20.18 -27.74 13.19
N SER A 557 -20.00 -26.65 12.34
CA SER A 557 -20.15 -25.35 11.67
C SER A 557 -20.09 -24.19 12.68
N SER A 558 -18.93 -23.15 12.74
CA SER A 558 -19.41 -21.90 13.39
C SER A 558 -18.30 -20.85 13.36
N VAL A 559 -18.56 -19.21 13.73
CA VAL A 559 -17.99 -18.00 14.38
C VAL A 559 -17.47 -18.35 15.78
N GLN A 560 -16.12 -18.27 15.81
CA GLN A 560 -15.32 -19.17 16.66
C GLN A 560 -14.56 -18.36 17.72
N TYR A 561 -14.75 -18.61 19.14
CA TYR A 561 -14.49 -18.39 20.56
C TYR A 561 -13.16 -19.03 20.98
N SER A 562 -12.16 -18.50 21.65
CA SER A 562 -11.17 -19.27 22.44
C SER A 562 -11.06 -18.67 23.83
N GLY A 563 -11.47 -19.45 24.90
CA GLY A 563 -11.27 -19.52 26.37
C GLY A 563 -9.80 -19.50 26.75
N ALA A 564 -8.92 -18.39 26.38
CA ALA A 564 -7.66 -18.45 27.16
C ALA A 564 -7.42 -17.12 27.87
N THR A 565 -7.46 -17.05 29.21
CA THR A 565 -7.11 -16.17 30.33
C THR A 565 -5.66 -15.68 30.22
N LEU A 566 -5.39 -14.37 29.78
CA LEU A 566 -4.09 -13.66 29.92
C LEU A 566 -4.12 -12.80 31.19
N GLY A 567 -3.40 -13.19 32.24
CA GLY A 567 -2.88 -12.62 33.49
C GLY A 567 -2.60 -11.11 33.38
N PRO A 568 -2.98 -10.27 34.50
CA PRO A 568 -2.93 -8.80 34.51
C PRO A 568 -1.50 -8.27 34.65
N PRO A 569 -1.14 -7.05 33.93
CA PRO A 569 0.07 -6.37 34.40
C PRO A 569 -0.26 -5.24 35.39
N THR A 570 0.30 -5.29 36.67
CA THR A 570 0.67 -4.36 37.76
C THR A 570 1.60 -3.26 37.25
N SER A 571 1.09 -1.93 37.34
CA SER A 571 1.78 -0.89 38.14
C SER A 571 1.32 0.50 37.67
N GLU A 572 0.71 1.29 38.63
CA GLU A 572 0.66 2.54 39.40
C GLU A 572 1.78 3.50 38.99
N ALA A 573 1.36 4.69 38.40
CA ALA A 573 2.08 5.94 38.75
C ALA A 573 1.27 7.15 38.25
N THR A 574 0.69 8.02 39.19
CA THR A 574 0.63 9.34 39.83
C THR A 574 0.64 10.45 38.77
N SER A 575 -0.47 11.23 38.64
CA SER A 575 -1.14 12.54 38.54
C SER A 575 -0.15 13.70 38.68
N SER A 576 -0.10 14.58 37.56
CA SER A 576 -0.05 16.04 37.80
C SER A 576 -0.54 16.78 36.54
N ARG A 577 -1.73 17.44 36.63
CA ARG A 577 -2.56 18.60 36.24
C ARG A 577 -1.73 19.88 36.13
N VAL A 578 -1.66 20.40 34.85
CA VAL A 578 -1.40 21.86 34.70
C VAL A 578 -2.34 22.39 33.60
N ARG A 579 -3.39 23.23 33.97
CA ARG A 579 -4.30 24.31 33.54
C ARG A 579 -3.55 25.44 32.84
N HIS A 580 -3.87 25.68 31.50
CA HIS A 580 -3.61 27.03 30.96
C HIS A 580 -4.82 27.52 30.17
N ASP A 581 -5.61 28.47 30.72
CA ASP A 581 -6.53 29.50 30.19
C ASP A 581 -5.86 30.33 29.09
N PRO A 582 -6.65 30.77 27.96
CA PRO A 582 -6.13 31.67 26.91
C PRO A 582 -6.58 33.12 27.13
N PRO A 583 -5.70 34.15 26.61
CA PRO A 583 -6.40 35.44 26.53
C PRO A 583 -6.69 35.86 25.09
N PRO A 584 -7.65 36.96 24.90
CA PRO A 584 -8.69 37.43 23.98
C PRO A 584 -8.12 38.35 22.90
N ALA A 585 -8.69 38.27 21.62
CA ALA A 585 -8.95 38.85 20.29
C ALA A 585 -9.21 40.35 20.39
N ASP A 586 -8.19 41.20 19.92
CA ASP A 586 -8.51 42.61 19.58
C ASP A 586 -8.15 42.90 18.12
N GLU A 587 -9.16 43.20 17.21
CA GLU A 587 -9.57 44.08 16.08
C GLU A 587 -8.88 45.44 16.13
N GLU A 588 -7.80 45.62 15.27
CA GLU A 588 -7.36 47.01 15.01
C GLU A 588 -7.21 47.24 13.50
N THR A 589 -8.06 48.02 12.79
CA THR A 589 -8.01 48.99 11.67
C THR A 589 -6.87 50.01 11.87
N PHE A 590 -5.93 50.16 10.71
CA PHE A 590 -5.47 51.51 10.31
C PHE A 590 -4.48 51.38 9.15
N PRO A 591 -4.11 52.60 8.32
CA PRO A 591 -4.13 53.67 7.31
C PRO A 591 -2.91 53.60 6.37
N ALA A 592 -3.09 53.78 5.05
CA ALA A 592 -2.27 53.94 3.83
C ALA A 592 -1.27 55.10 3.99
N LYS A 593 0.10 54.78 4.16
CA LYS A 593 1.17 55.81 4.08
C LYS A 593 1.82 55.80 2.68
N ARG A 594 1.97 57.03 2.03
CA ARG A 594 2.58 57.44 0.74
C ARG A 594 4.05 57.79 0.95
N GLN A 595 5.00 56.96 0.32
CA GLN A 595 6.39 57.46 0.27
C GLN A 595 6.87 57.55 -1.18
N ARG A 596 7.68 58.63 -1.58
CA ARG A 596 8.31 59.17 -2.79
C ARG A 596 9.65 58.47 -3.05
N THR A 597 9.78 57.77 -4.31
CA THR A 597 11.15 57.36 -4.74
C THR A 597 11.59 58.23 -5.93
N GLN A 598 12.99 58.49 -6.01
CA GLN A 598 14.08 59.14 -6.76
C GLN A 598 14.00 58.83 -8.26
N ASP A 599 12.79 58.72 -8.86
CA ASP A 599 12.70 58.83 -10.34
C ASP A 599 11.33 59.43 -10.71
N GLY A 600 10.88 60.54 -10.09
CA GLY A 600 9.81 61.47 -10.55
C GLY A 600 8.68 60.73 -11.27
N GLU A 601 8.24 59.47 -10.94
CA GLU A 601 6.93 58.98 -11.46
C GLU A 601 6.08 58.49 -10.27
N HIS A 602 4.89 59.21 -10.01
CA HIS A 602 3.80 58.90 -9.05
C HIS A 602 3.16 57.53 -9.37
N HIS A 603 3.61 56.46 -8.59
CA HIS A 603 2.85 55.20 -8.66
C HIS A 603 2.02 55.02 -7.38
N ASP A 604 0.67 55.07 -7.44
CA ASP A 604 -0.26 54.63 -6.37
C ASP A 604 0.19 53.28 -5.78
N VAL A 605 0.86 53.34 -4.62
CA VAL A 605 1.41 52.18 -3.90
C VAL A 605 0.32 51.63 -2.96
N LEU A 606 -0.18 50.43 -3.32
CA LEU A 606 -1.16 49.81 -2.39
C LEU A 606 -0.49 48.65 -1.64
N PHE A 607 -0.36 48.78 -0.27
CA PHE A 607 0.19 47.72 0.61
C PHE A 607 -0.95 46.78 1.05
N TYR A 608 -0.82 45.39 0.58
CA TYR A 608 -1.87 44.49 1.13
C TYR A 608 -1.22 43.46 2.06
N GLU A 609 -1.73 43.44 3.34
CA GLU A 609 -1.25 42.45 4.33
C GLU A 609 -2.20 41.24 4.38
N VAL A 610 -1.70 40.01 3.92
CA VAL A 610 -2.57 38.81 4.01
C VAL A 610 -2.12 37.98 5.22
N ALA A 611 -3.04 37.92 6.32
CA ALA A 611 -2.76 37.10 7.53
C ALA A 611 -3.26 35.66 7.33
N THR A 612 -2.26 34.63 7.17
CA THR A 612 -2.74 33.23 7.05
C THR A 612 -2.25 32.43 8.26
N THR A 613 -3.10 31.52 8.90
CA THR A 613 -2.73 30.69 10.08
C THR A 613 -2.28 29.31 9.60
N GLY A 614 -0.90 28.92 9.69
CA GLY A 614 -0.28 27.61 9.39
C GLY A 614 1.24 27.68 9.57
N GLU A 615 1.95 26.47 9.78
CA GLU A 615 3.40 26.38 10.08
C GLU A 615 4.22 27.24 9.10
N PRO A 616 5.00 28.22 9.50
CA PRO A 616 5.77 29.29 8.84
C PRO A 616 6.58 28.75 7.65
N ARG A 617 6.95 27.46 7.54
CA ARG A 617 7.72 26.82 6.44
C ARG A 617 6.77 26.38 5.31
N ASP A 618 5.54 26.20 5.54
CA ASP A 618 4.50 25.75 4.59
C ASP A 618 3.84 26.95 3.89
N ILE A 619 3.96 28.09 4.54
CA ILE A 619 3.39 29.34 4.01
C ILE A 619 4.42 30.05 3.13
N ALA A 620 5.69 29.85 3.40
CA ALA A 620 6.81 30.38 2.60
C ALA A 620 7.03 29.54 1.33
N ARG A 621 6.61 28.29 1.34
CA ARG A 621 6.71 27.34 0.20
C ARG A 621 5.53 27.52 -0.76
N ALA A 622 4.34 27.84 -0.28
CA ALA A 622 3.14 28.12 -1.11
C ALA A 622 3.27 29.50 -1.78
N ALA A 623 3.94 30.46 -1.08
CA ALA A 623 4.16 31.83 -1.61
C ALA A 623 5.29 31.84 -2.65
N CYS A 624 6.26 30.98 -2.59
CA CYS A 624 7.40 30.85 -3.52
C CYS A 624 7.00 30.07 -4.77
N MET A 625 5.87 29.31 -4.72
CA MET A 625 5.45 28.42 -5.83
C MET A 625 4.36 29.11 -6.67
N ALA A 626 3.69 30.20 -6.15
CA ALA A 626 2.70 31.01 -6.90
C ALA A 626 3.39 32.08 -7.74
N ILE A 627 4.79 32.17 -7.70
CA ILE A 627 5.54 33.34 -8.24
C ILE A 627 6.09 32.99 -9.63
N PRO A 628 5.94 31.70 -10.16
CA PRO A 628 6.50 31.63 -11.52
C PRO A 628 5.40 31.63 -12.59
N ASN A 629 4.19 32.25 -12.30
CA ASN A 629 3.31 32.42 -13.49
C ASN A 629 2.68 33.81 -13.49
N LEU A 630 3.47 34.85 -13.13
CA LEU A 630 2.97 36.22 -13.36
C LEU A 630 3.79 36.88 -14.49
N ASN A 631 3.35 36.70 -15.76
CA ASN A 631 3.90 37.55 -16.85
C ASN A 631 4.71 38.73 -16.30
N ALA A 632 6.06 38.79 -16.71
CA ALA A 632 7.19 39.76 -16.74
C ALA A 632 6.80 41.08 -16.08
N GLY A 633 6.23 41.11 -14.75
CA GLY A 633 6.28 42.47 -14.15
C GLY A 633 5.99 42.40 -12.65
N SER A 634 6.37 41.32 -11.80
CA SER A 634 6.18 41.39 -10.33
C SER A 634 7.46 40.94 -9.63
N PHE A 635 7.88 41.86 -8.52
CA PHE A 635 9.09 41.49 -7.75
C PHE A 635 8.71 41.22 -6.29
N LEU A 636 9.12 40.00 -5.76
CA LEU A 636 8.97 39.70 -4.32
C LEU A 636 9.98 40.51 -3.50
N ASN A 637 9.50 41.33 -2.61
CA ASN A 637 10.48 42.25 -1.96
C ASN A 637 10.74 41.81 -0.52
N ALA A 638 9.84 41.02 0.31
CA ALA A 638 10.34 40.57 1.64
C ALA A 638 9.27 39.68 2.29
N ILE A 639 9.75 38.57 2.92
CA ILE A 639 8.89 37.72 3.77
C ILE A 639 9.33 37.91 5.23
N ARG A 640 8.28 38.51 6.01
CA ARG A 640 8.63 38.56 7.45
C ARG A 640 7.75 37.58 8.25
N VAL A 641 8.47 36.66 9.03
CA VAL A 641 7.74 35.65 9.83
C VAL A 641 7.85 36.01 11.31
N ARG A 642 6.58 36.34 11.90
CA ARG A 642 6.62 36.50 13.39
C ARG A 642 5.65 35.52 14.04
N GLY A 643 6.15 34.54 14.80
CA GLY A 643 5.34 33.51 15.50
C GLY A 643 4.60 32.60 14.50
N ARG A 644 3.24 32.08 14.66
CA ARG A 644 2.46 31.17 13.78
C ARG A 644 1.82 31.96 12.64
N ALA A 645 2.23 33.29 12.52
CA ALA A 645 1.64 34.11 11.44
C ALA A 645 2.74 34.65 10.51
N ALA A 646 2.61 34.28 9.19
CA ALA A 646 3.57 34.85 8.22
C ALA A 646 2.90 35.99 7.44
N THR A 647 3.62 37.17 7.48
CA THR A 647 3.14 38.28 6.63
C THR A 647 4.00 38.38 5.35
N ILE A 648 3.21 38.23 4.16
CA ILE A 648 3.94 38.33 2.88
C ILE A 648 3.59 39.68 2.22
N SER A 649 4.73 40.47 1.92
CA SER A 649 4.50 41.73 1.18
C SER A 649 4.93 41.60 -0.28
N ILE A 650 3.83 41.80 -1.20
CA ILE A 650 4.18 41.64 -2.64
C ILE A 650 3.91 42.97 -3.34
N ARG A 651 4.99 43.35 -4.20
CA ARG A 651 4.86 44.63 -4.94
C ARG A 651 4.37 44.37 -6.37
N PHE A 652 3.18 45.15 -6.75
CA PHE A 652 2.70 44.94 -8.13
C PHE A 652 2.88 46.23 -8.93
N ARG A 653 3.13 46.13 -10.24
CA ARG A 653 3.46 47.29 -11.11
C ARG A 653 2.18 48.03 -11.54
N SER A 654 0.90 47.31 -11.27
CA SER A 654 -0.34 48.06 -11.56
C SER A 654 -1.49 47.48 -10.71
N ARG A 655 -2.51 48.34 -10.42
CA ARG A 655 -3.68 48.04 -9.57
C ARG A 655 -4.54 46.93 -10.19
N PRO A 656 -4.63 46.72 -11.46
CA PRO A 656 -5.44 45.62 -12.02
C PRO A 656 -4.75 44.26 -11.82
N LEU A 657 -3.46 44.29 -11.72
CA LEU A 657 -2.71 43.04 -11.47
C LEU A 657 -2.80 42.63 -10.01
N ALA A 658 -2.88 43.71 -9.18
CA ALA A 658 -3.04 43.43 -7.73
C ALA A 658 -4.45 42.91 -7.43
N LEU A 659 -5.42 43.36 -8.19
CA LEU A 659 -6.82 42.96 -7.92
C LEU A 659 -7.10 41.56 -8.50
N THR A 660 -6.39 41.21 -9.57
CA THR A 660 -6.49 39.85 -10.15
C THR A 660 -5.83 38.82 -9.21
N PHE A 661 -4.75 39.24 -8.58
CA PHE A 661 -4.06 38.34 -7.63
C PHE A 661 -4.90 38.17 -6.36
N ILE A 662 -5.60 39.20 -5.89
CA ILE A 662 -6.42 39.13 -4.66
C ILE A 662 -7.68 38.29 -4.94
N ASP A 663 -8.21 38.46 -6.14
CA ASP A 663 -9.37 37.66 -6.52
C ASP A 663 -9.01 36.17 -6.67
N ALA A 664 -7.78 35.85 -7.06
CA ALA A 664 -7.29 34.46 -7.22
C ALA A 664 -7.01 33.83 -5.85
N ILE A 665 -6.63 34.61 -4.85
CA ILE A 665 -6.33 34.06 -3.51
C ILE A 665 -7.63 33.94 -2.70
N GLN A 666 -8.57 34.88 -2.88
CA GLN A 666 -9.81 34.87 -2.08
C GLN A 666 -10.78 33.80 -2.61
N ASN A 667 -10.48 33.32 -3.88
CA ASN A 667 -11.39 32.28 -4.43
C ASN A 667 -10.70 30.92 -4.45
N CYS A 668 -9.58 30.89 -3.75
CA CYS A 668 -8.89 29.60 -3.61
C CYS A 668 -9.42 28.86 -2.37
N PRO A 669 -10.13 27.73 -2.49
CA PRO A 669 -10.59 27.03 -1.28
C PRO A 669 -9.43 26.70 -0.33
N PRO A 670 -9.66 26.83 1.13
CA PRO A 670 -8.58 26.56 2.09
C PRO A 670 -7.78 25.30 1.71
N PRO A 671 -6.45 25.36 1.73
CA PRO A 671 -5.51 24.32 1.27
C PRO A 671 -5.88 22.93 1.80
N ASN A 672 -6.52 22.06 1.02
CA ASN A 672 -6.40 20.58 1.13
C ASN A 672 -5.02 20.11 0.64
N PHE A 673 -4.07 20.17 1.49
CA PHE A 673 -2.76 19.55 1.16
C PHE A 673 -2.95 18.19 0.49
N ASP A 674 -3.48 18.15 -0.74
CA ASP A 674 -3.49 17.05 -1.73
C ASP A 674 -2.74 17.51 -2.99
N GLY A 675 -1.42 17.48 -3.12
CA GLY A 675 -0.76 17.23 -4.42
C GLY A 675 -1.42 17.99 -5.57
N LEU A 676 -1.21 19.35 -5.81
CA LEU A 676 -1.02 20.20 -7.01
C LEU A 676 -1.69 19.57 -8.23
N HIS A 677 -2.98 19.73 -8.43
CA HIS A 677 -3.60 20.03 -9.74
C HIS A 677 -5.04 20.51 -9.51
N ALA A 678 -5.24 21.70 -9.17
CA ALA A 678 -6.49 22.26 -9.74
C ALA A 678 -6.40 23.80 -9.74
N CYS A 679 -5.70 24.41 -10.69
CA CYS A 679 -6.28 25.74 -11.01
C CYS A 679 -6.05 26.06 -12.48
N TRP A 680 -7.00 25.56 -13.39
CA TRP A 680 -7.21 26.56 -14.47
C TRP A 680 -7.89 25.89 -15.66
N ALA A 681 -9.28 25.82 -15.73
CA ALA A 681 -9.92 25.82 -17.06
C ALA A 681 -10.86 27.02 -17.19
N PRO A 682 -10.86 27.96 -18.32
CA PRO A 682 -11.72 29.14 -18.56
C PRO A 682 -13.19 28.74 -18.76
N ALA A 683 -14.11 29.31 -17.87
CA ALA A 683 -15.46 29.86 -17.71
C ALA A 683 -16.21 29.93 -19.05
N ALA A 684 -17.34 29.14 -19.20
CA ALA A 684 -18.59 29.70 -19.74
C ALA A 684 -19.78 28.89 -19.19
N ALA A 685 -20.65 29.55 -18.26
CA ALA A 685 -22.03 30.07 -18.28
C ALA A 685 -22.95 29.16 -17.45
N ASP A 686 -23.35 29.60 -16.24
CA ASP A 686 -24.41 29.53 -15.22
C ASP A 686 -25.60 28.69 -15.68
N PRO A 687 -26.62 28.25 -14.68
CA PRO A 687 -27.06 28.06 -13.28
C PRO A 687 -28.12 26.96 -13.15
N ILE A 688 -28.06 26.12 -12.01
CA ILE A 688 -29.37 25.89 -11.33
C ILE A 688 -29.22 24.66 -10.44
N ALA A 689 -29.11 24.80 -9.07
CA ALA A 689 -29.84 24.25 -7.91
C ALA A 689 -30.85 23.17 -8.34
N ILE A 690 -30.50 21.82 -7.98
CA ILE A 690 -31.60 20.92 -7.55
C ILE A 690 -30.97 19.69 -6.88
N ILE A 691 -31.13 19.58 -5.53
CA ILE A 691 -31.61 18.56 -4.55
C ILE A 691 -32.41 17.47 -5.27
N ARG A 692 -31.82 16.12 -5.30
CA ARG A 692 -32.79 15.00 -5.48
C ARG A 692 -32.24 13.75 -4.80
N GLY A 693 -32.91 13.36 -3.65
CA GLY A 693 -33.76 12.39 -2.93
C GLY A 693 -34.56 11.49 -3.86
N ASP A 694 -34.16 10.28 -3.98
CA ASP A 694 -34.70 8.92 -4.24
C ASP A 694 -36.18 8.83 -3.84
N GLY A 695 -37.10 8.75 -4.77
CA GLY A 695 -38.36 7.97 -4.59
C GLY A 695 -38.89 7.49 -5.95
N TYR A 696 -38.93 6.20 -6.16
CA TYR A 696 -39.87 5.25 -6.81
C TYR A 696 -41.31 5.78 -6.77
N ILE A 697 -42.01 5.88 -7.97
CA ILE A 697 -43.41 5.48 -8.26
C ILE A 697 -43.57 5.37 -9.79
N ALA A 698 -43.92 4.10 -10.30
CA ALA A 698 -45.06 3.41 -10.94
C ALA A 698 -45.58 4.24 -12.13
N ARG A 699 -45.53 3.63 -13.32
CA ARG A 699 -46.41 3.29 -14.46
C ARG A 699 -47.41 4.41 -14.74
N SER A 700 -47.55 4.82 -16.00
CA SER A 700 -48.68 4.78 -16.96
C SER A 700 -48.49 5.87 -18.02
N THR A 701 -48.38 5.41 -19.30
CA THR A 701 -49.05 5.46 -20.61
C THR A 701 -49.17 6.91 -21.10
N GLY A 702 -48.59 7.14 -22.24
CA GLY A 702 -48.96 7.68 -23.57
C GLY A 702 -47.75 8.38 -24.21
#